data_AF-A0A812S7Y9-F1
#
_entry.id   AF-A0A812S7Y9-F1
#
_cell.length_a   1.000
_cell.length_b   1.000
_cell.length_c   1.000
_cell.angle_alpha   90.00
_cell.angle_beta   90.00
_cell.angle_gamma   90.00
#
_symmetry.space_group_name_H-M   'P 1'
#
loop_
_entity.id
_entity.type
_entity.pdbx_description
1 polymer ?
#
loop_
_entity_poly.entity_id
_entity_poly.type
_entity_poly.pdbx_seq_one_letter_code
_entity_poly.pdbx_strand_id
1 'polypeptide(L)'
;MAGEDLSFDDLQKTVEPLVCKNLTTPAILKLPLGLFTPAALPLQEMSSTDNPSVNLFDIITDYRGTIDVNDLTKAYKTAVLNSDLSSLPEPFGFRGILARNTKLQLFVCECPDGSNIIVKHFTCPDKCKPSVFLAGASGKAYIYRWRATHAKVGKKILQYTLESLGGQQFKMFEMQSFCAPKASTNRFEDKTDEEIDAGFDFIVHDAPRSSSEMQQLRWMTKTVKNPQSPIFNWPGALVEKALRNLSQDGSLAKKEMDWPIPLTSTYYHGWVLELLEKVWDFDTSALVMLGEAGAGKSPLGRSILMAQARFNKAHFGARTTVCIRCTPEIDFLRGEQGNITMGDFLDDTCLSILSSKMLKSLLDVGLYEAMAWARWGAVKWVQNQPRAVADNTYEPMELPDEFDFVSSISFDKFAKCIRPAFNSEVSKAHMDAIFKRTVFLVNSPTHVYFRKAGINEDPVPRVNIERPEYLTEKGRTLYGTFKDGTRAFPPDHAAQVRREQDWVTKVMEKRFDERRPDYKARQAIRRGLWGPEPASSRSRPIYRQVDDLHKSSTRDAVAAAPIIKRERVEQEEASKKAKIWALELKASNSAIDLDSPDRTKAALPSTAVPNPENMISDDMDVVTEDEADVLGNGFDLGEHDN
;
A
#
# COMPACT_ATOMS: atom_id res chain seq x y z
N MET A 1 -49.42 21.88 -9.70
CA MET A 1 -48.59 21.51 -10.87
C MET A 1 -49.03 20.13 -11.30
N ALA A 2 -49.30 19.92 -12.58
CA ALA A 2 -49.50 18.58 -13.10
C ALA A 2 -48.16 17.84 -13.04
N GLY A 3 -48.14 16.52 -12.84
CA GLY A 3 -46.90 15.74 -12.81
C GLY A 3 -46.06 15.86 -14.09
N GLU A 4 -46.69 16.24 -15.20
CA GLU A 4 -46.09 16.44 -16.53
C GLU A 4 -45.19 17.68 -16.62
N ASP A 5 -45.32 18.64 -15.69
CA ASP A 5 -44.56 19.90 -15.68
C ASP A 5 -43.27 19.84 -14.85
N LEU A 6 -43.01 18.72 -14.15
CA LEU A 6 -41.88 18.61 -13.22
C LEU A 6 -40.59 18.21 -13.95
N SER A 7 -39.54 19.02 -13.81
CA SER A 7 -38.21 18.72 -14.34
C SER A 7 -37.50 17.64 -13.50
N PHE A 8 -36.38 17.11 -14.02
CA PHE A 8 -35.52 16.21 -13.24
C PHE A 8 -35.05 16.87 -11.94
N ASP A 9 -34.69 18.15 -11.98
CA ASP A 9 -34.19 18.88 -10.81
C ASP A 9 -35.27 19.07 -9.75
N ASP A 10 -36.53 19.27 -10.16
CA ASP A 10 -37.67 19.37 -9.25
C ASP A 10 -37.95 18.03 -8.57
N LEU A 11 -37.93 16.94 -9.33
CA LEU A 11 -38.10 15.58 -8.81
C LEU A 11 -36.93 15.17 -7.91
N GLN A 12 -35.70 15.55 -8.26
CA GLN A 12 -34.51 15.28 -7.45
C GLN A 12 -34.64 15.94 -6.08
N LYS A 13 -34.99 17.23 -6.01
CA LYS A 13 -35.21 17.94 -4.74
C LYS A 13 -36.34 17.30 -3.93
N THR A 14 -37.39 16.83 -4.60
CA THR A 14 -38.54 16.20 -3.94
C THR A 14 -38.17 14.87 -3.29
N VAL A 15 -37.34 14.04 -3.94
CA VAL A 15 -36.97 12.71 -3.43
C VAL A 15 -35.68 12.68 -2.60
N GLU A 16 -34.97 13.80 -2.50
CA GLU A 16 -33.77 13.95 -1.68
C GLU A 16 -33.98 13.47 -0.23
N PRO A 17 -35.04 13.89 0.50
CA PRO A 17 -35.30 13.44 1.87
C PRO A 17 -35.93 12.05 1.97
N LEU A 18 -36.04 11.30 0.87
CA LEU A 18 -36.74 10.01 0.86
C LEU A 18 -35.78 8.83 0.66
N VAL A 19 -36.17 7.66 1.14
CA VAL A 19 -35.45 6.39 0.94
C VAL A 19 -36.38 5.39 0.26
N CYS A 20 -35.89 4.74 -0.80
CA CYS A 20 -36.59 3.64 -1.46
C CYS A 20 -36.23 2.32 -0.77
N LYS A 21 -37.18 1.74 -0.04
CA LYS A 21 -37.04 0.50 0.72
C LYS A 21 -37.61 -0.68 -0.06
N ASN A 22 -36.93 -1.82 -0.03
CA ASN A 22 -37.48 -3.08 -0.54
C ASN A 22 -38.36 -3.75 0.52
N LEU A 23 -39.54 -4.22 0.12
CA LEU A 23 -40.48 -4.91 1.00
C LEU A 23 -40.24 -6.42 0.95
N THR A 24 -40.31 -7.07 2.12
CA THR A 24 -40.27 -8.55 2.23
C THR A 24 -41.61 -9.18 1.90
N THR A 25 -42.69 -8.43 2.08
CA THR A 25 -44.06 -8.82 1.78
C THR A 25 -44.68 -7.74 0.91
N PRO A 26 -45.36 -8.08 -0.20
CA PRO A 26 -45.93 -7.07 -1.07
C PRO A 26 -47.01 -6.25 -0.36
N ALA A 27 -46.96 -4.93 -0.54
CA ALA A 27 -48.01 -4.02 -0.09
C ALA A 27 -49.07 -3.89 -1.19
N ILE A 28 -50.33 -4.12 -0.84
CA ILE A 28 -51.46 -4.05 -1.77
C ILE A 28 -52.40 -2.94 -1.30
N LEU A 29 -52.57 -1.92 -2.11
CA LEU A 29 -53.26 -0.68 -1.75
C LEU A 29 -54.25 -0.28 -2.84
N LYS A 30 -55.39 0.29 -2.47
CA LYS A 30 -56.25 1.06 -3.38
C LYS A 30 -56.16 2.52 -2.96
N LEU A 31 -55.62 3.36 -3.85
CA LEU A 31 -55.43 4.79 -3.62
C LEU A 31 -56.27 5.59 -4.62
N PRO A 32 -56.70 6.82 -4.25
CA PRO A 32 -57.21 7.78 -5.23
C PRO A 32 -56.18 7.99 -6.36
N LEU A 33 -56.65 8.33 -7.56
CA LEU A 33 -55.75 8.71 -8.66
C LEU A 33 -54.81 9.83 -8.20
N GLY A 34 -53.52 9.67 -8.47
CA GLY A 34 -52.48 10.54 -7.94
C GLY A 34 -52.08 11.67 -8.89
N LEU A 35 -50.95 12.30 -8.58
CA LEU A 35 -50.41 13.46 -9.30
C LEU A 35 -49.84 13.10 -10.69
N PHE A 36 -49.47 11.83 -10.90
CA PHE A 36 -48.91 11.36 -12.15
C PHE A 36 -49.92 10.49 -12.90
N THR A 37 -49.91 10.63 -14.22
CA THR A 37 -50.55 9.68 -15.13
C THR A 37 -49.49 8.69 -15.64
N PRO A 38 -49.87 7.50 -16.13
CA PRO A 38 -48.94 6.59 -16.78
C PRO A 38 -48.16 7.24 -17.95
N ALA A 39 -48.76 8.22 -18.65
CA ALA A 39 -48.13 8.98 -19.73
C ALA A 39 -47.05 9.96 -19.21
N ALA A 40 -47.19 10.46 -17.97
CA ALA A 40 -46.26 11.38 -17.32
C ALA A 40 -45.04 10.68 -16.68
N LEU A 41 -44.97 9.34 -16.72
CA LEU A 41 -43.84 8.61 -16.15
C LEU A 41 -42.56 8.92 -16.94
N PRO A 42 -41.39 9.01 -16.27
CA PRO A 42 -40.10 9.30 -16.90
C PRO A 42 -39.54 8.09 -17.69
N LEU A 43 -40.31 7.62 -18.66
CA LEU A 43 -40.11 6.40 -19.43
C LEU A 43 -39.84 6.72 -20.90
N GLN A 44 -39.02 5.88 -21.52
CA GLN A 44 -38.72 5.89 -22.95
C GLN A 44 -39.08 4.52 -23.51
N GLU A 45 -39.73 4.51 -24.68
CA GLU A 45 -40.09 3.26 -25.35
C GLU A 45 -38.83 2.47 -25.70
N MET A 46 -38.86 1.16 -25.44
CA MET A 46 -37.71 0.28 -25.56
C MET A 46 -37.48 -0.13 -27.01
N SER A 47 -36.25 0.03 -27.49
CA SER A 47 -35.78 -0.53 -28.76
C SER A 47 -35.10 -1.89 -28.56
N SER A 48 -35.15 -2.76 -29.57
CA SER A 48 -34.38 -4.02 -29.57
C SER A 48 -32.87 -3.82 -29.51
N THR A 49 -32.39 -2.63 -29.90
CA THR A 49 -30.97 -2.22 -29.88
C THR A 49 -30.53 -1.54 -28.59
N ASP A 50 -31.42 -1.37 -27.61
CA ASP A 50 -31.06 -0.74 -26.34
C ASP A 50 -30.04 -1.57 -25.53
N ASN A 51 -29.32 -0.90 -24.64
CA ASN A 51 -28.48 -1.60 -23.67
C ASN A 51 -29.33 -2.42 -22.68
N PRO A 52 -28.87 -3.64 -22.31
CA PRO A 52 -29.52 -4.46 -21.28
C PRO A 52 -29.77 -3.70 -19.97
N SER A 53 -30.95 -3.87 -19.38
CA SER A 53 -31.41 -3.12 -18.20
C SER A 53 -31.94 -4.04 -17.10
N VAL A 54 -31.87 -3.56 -15.86
CA VAL A 54 -32.43 -4.24 -14.68
C VAL A 54 -33.83 -3.72 -14.32
N ASN A 55 -34.19 -2.49 -14.71
CA ASN A 55 -35.54 -1.95 -14.55
C ASN A 55 -36.21 -1.86 -15.92
N LEU A 56 -37.35 -2.53 -16.06
CA LEU A 56 -38.07 -2.71 -17.32
C LEU A 56 -39.56 -2.51 -17.07
N PHE A 57 -40.26 -1.96 -18.04
CA PHE A 57 -41.67 -1.61 -17.93
C PHE A 57 -42.47 -2.22 -19.06
N ASP A 58 -43.67 -2.70 -18.76
CA ASP A 58 -44.64 -3.14 -19.75
C ASP A 58 -45.97 -2.46 -19.43
N ILE A 59 -46.45 -1.63 -20.36
CA ILE A 59 -47.63 -0.78 -20.18
C ILE A 59 -48.70 -1.17 -21.20
N ILE A 60 -49.87 -1.51 -20.69
CA ILE A 60 -51.06 -1.82 -21.49
C ILE A 60 -52.01 -0.65 -21.36
N THR A 61 -52.29 0.01 -22.49
CA THR A 61 -53.29 1.08 -22.60
C THR A 61 -54.61 0.50 -23.10
N ASP A 62 -55.74 0.93 -22.56
CA ASP A 62 -57.11 0.54 -22.97
C ASP A 62 -57.48 -0.93 -22.67
N TYR A 63 -57.13 -1.44 -21.48
CA TYR A 63 -57.59 -2.75 -21.04
C TYR A 63 -59.05 -2.70 -20.58
N ARG A 64 -59.96 -3.35 -21.33
CA ARG A 64 -61.41 -3.37 -21.06
C ARG A 64 -61.92 -4.67 -20.41
N GLY A 65 -61.02 -5.59 -20.08
CA GLY A 65 -61.39 -6.82 -19.40
C GLY A 65 -61.81 -6.56 -17.95
N THR A 66 -62.70 -7.40 -17.41
CA THR A 66 -63.06 -7.36 -15.99
C THR A 66 -61.86 -7.77 -15.14
N ILE A 67 -61.47 -6.92 -14.18
CA ILE A 67 -60.37 -7.20 -13.25
C ILE A 67 -60.96 -7.58 -11.90
N ASP A 68 -60.91 -8.88 -11.54
CA ASP A 68 -61.17 -9.30 -10.17
C ASP A 68 -59.93 -9.04 -9.31
N VAL A 69 -60.00 -7.96 -8.51
CA VAL A 69 -58.88 -7.52 -7.65
C VAL A 69 -58.55 -8.56 -6.57
N ASN A 70 -59.53 -9.32 -6.07
CA ASN A 70 -59.31 -10.31 -5.03
C ASN A 70 -58.55 -11.51 -5.57
N ASP A 71 -58.94 -12.00 -6.74
CA ASP A 71 -58.28 -13.13 -7.37
C ASP A 71 -56.90 -12.75 -7.91
N LEU A 72 -56.76 -11.54 -8.49
CA LEU A 72 -55.45 -11.00 -8.86
C LEU A 72 -54.52 -10.86 -7.63
N THR A 73 -55.06 -10.44 -6.48
CA THR A 73 -54.30 -10.34 -5.23
C THR A 73 -53.77 -11.70 -4.76
N LYS A 74 -54.61 -12.74 -4.80
CA LYS A 74 -54.18 -14.10 -4.44
C LYS A 74 -53.12 -14.60 -5.41
N ALA A 75 -53.37 -14.48 -6.72
CA ALA A 75 -52.43 -14.91 -7.76
C ALA A 75 -51.08 -14.21 -7.62
N TYR A 76 -51.08 -12.90 -7.38
CA TYR A 76 -49.86 -12.11 -7.22
C TYR A 76 -49.04 -12.50 -5.99
N LYS A 77 -49.69 -12.70 -4.83
CA LYS A 77 -48.98 -13.18 -3.63
C LYS A 77 -48.32 -14.55 -3.85
N THR A 78 -49.05 -15.46 -4.50
CA THR A 78 -48.53 -16.80 -4.84
C THR A 78 -47.35 -16.71 -5.82
N ALA A 79 -47.48 -15.91 -6.87
CA ALA A 79 -46.43 -15.71 -7.88
C ALA A 79 -45.15 -15.13 -7.26
N VAL A 80 -45.27 -14.13 -6.37
CA VAL A 80 -44.12 -13.54 -5.66
C VAL A 80 -43.48 -14.53 -4.70
N LEU A 81 -44.28 -15.28 -3.92
CA LEU A 81 -43.77 -16.28 -2.97
C LEU A 81 -42.99 -17.40 -3.69
N ASN A 82 -43.51 -17.87 -4.82
CA ASN A 82 -42.90 -18.96 -5.59
C ASN A 82 -41.84 -18.48 -6.59
N SER A 83 -41.63 -17.17 -6.71
CA SER A 83 -40.76 -16.56 -7.75
C SER A 83 -41.13 -16.98 -9.17
N ASP A 84 -42.42 -17.19 -9.44
CA ASP A 84 -42.96 -17.56 -10.74
C ASP A 84 -43.96 -16.51 -11.22
N LEU A 85 -43.45 -15.49 -11.91
CA LEU A 85 -44.25 -14.41 -12.47
C LEU A 85 -45.08 -14.83 -13.70
N SER A 86 -44.79 -16.00 -14.27
CA SER A 86 -45.55 -16.54 -15.42
C SER A 86 -46.88 -17.16 -14.99
N SER A 87 -47.01 -17.50 -13.70
CA SER A 87 -48.25 -18.02 -13.10
C SER A 87 -49.36 -16.98 -12.91
N LEU A 88 -49.05 -15.69 -13.13
CA LEU A 88 -50.04 -14.61 -13.09
C LEU A 88 -51.00 -14.70 -14.28
N PRO A 89 -52.30 -14.42 -14.09
CA PRO A 89 -53.26 -14.41 -15.19
C PRO A 89 -52.88 -13.37 -16.24
N GLU A 90 -53.18 -13.64 -17.51
CA GLU A 90 -52.98 -12.66 -18.58
C GLU A 90 -53.92 -11.45 -18.35
N PRO A 91 -53.46 -10.20 -18.50
CA PRO A 91 -52.14 -9.79 -19.01
C PRO A 91 -51.15 -9.33 -17.92
N PHE A 92 -51.33 -9.77 -16.66
CA PHE A 92 -50.57 -9.29 -15.52
C PHE A 92 -49.18 -9.92 -15.37
N GLY A 93 -48.99 -11.12 -15.91
CA GLY A 93 -47.70 -11.81 -15.93
C GLY A 93 -46.74 -11.34 -17.02
N PHE A 94 -45.57 -11.98 -17.07
CA PHE A 94 -44.63 -11.89 -18.20
C PHE A 94 -44.71 -13.17 -19.05
N ARG A 95 -44.80 -13.02 -20.37
CA ARG A 95 -44.89 -14.15 -21.30
C ARG A 95 -43.49 -14.71 -21.58
N GLY A 96 -43.04 -15.65 -20.77
CA GLY A 96 -41.73 -16.30 -20.92
C GLY A 96 -40.95 -16.37 -19.61
N ILE A 97 -39.65 -16.57 -19.72
CA ILE A 97 -38.76 -16.79 -18.57
C ILE A 97 -37.89 -15.55 -18.34
N LEU A 98 -38.02 -14.95 -17.16
CA LEU A 98 -37.06 -13.95 -16.65
C LEU A 98 -36.13 -14.60 -15.62
N ALA A 99 -35.08 -13.87 -15.23
CA ALA A 99 -34.14 -14.34 -14.20
C ALA A 99 -34.88 -14.67 -12.89
N ARG A 100 -34.43 -15.73 -12.20
CA ARG A 100 -34.95 -16.09 -10.87
C ARG A 100 -34.79 -14.89 -9.92
N ASN A 101 -35.74 -14.68 -9.01
CA ASN A 101 -35.81 -13.52 -8.11
C ASN A 101 -36.12 -12.16 -8.77
N THR A 102 -36.60 -12.15 -10.02
CA THR A 102 -37.17 -10.93 -10.61
C THR A 102 -38.37 -10.47 -9.79
N LYS A 103 -38.39 -9.19 -9.43
CA LYS A 103 -39.50 -8.58 -8.70
C LYS A 103 -40.44 -7.87 -9.67
N LEU A 104 -41.73 -7.93 -9.39
CA LEU A 104 -42.78 -7.28 -10.17
C LEU A 104 -43.55 -6.32 -9.28
N GLN A 105 -43.79 -5.09 -9.73
CA GLN A 105 -44.82 -4.20 -9.19
C GLN A 105 -45.91 -3.99 -10.23
N LEU A 106 -47.18 -3.93 -9.80
CA LEU A 106 -48.34 -3.73 -10.67
C LEU A 106 -49.10 -2.48 -10.23
N PHE A 107 -49.48 -1.64 -11.19
CA PHE A 107 -50.34 -0.49 -10.96
C PHE A 107 -51.48 -0.51 -11.99
N VAL A 108 -52.72 -0.52 -11.51
CA VAL A 108 -53.93 -0.54 -12.34
C VAL A 108 -54.68 0.76 -12.10
N CYS A 109 -54.74 1.60 -13.13
CA CYS A 109 -55.41 2.90 -13.10
C CYS A 109 -56.69 2.83 -13.93
N GLU A 110 -57.83 3.09 -13.31
CA GLU A 110 -59.13 3.16 -14.00
C GLU A 110 -59.26 4.51 -14.73
N CYS A 111 -59.63 4.46 -16.00
CA CYS A 111 -59.89 5.62 -16.84
C CYS A 111 -61.37 6.05 -16.75
N PRO A 112 -61.69 7.33 -17.02
CA PRO A 112 -63.08 7.80 -17.01
C PRO A 112 -64.01 7.10 -18.01
N ASP A 113 -63.45 6.53 -19.08
CA ASP A 113 -64.19 5.78 -20.12
C ASP A 113 -64.44 4.31 -19.75
N GLY A 114 -64.08 3.90 -18.52
CA GLY A 114 -64.22 2.54 -18.01
C GLY A 114 -63.11 1.58 -18.44
N SER A 115 -62.14 2.04 -19.25
CA SER A 115 -60.93 1.25 -19.54
C SER A 115 -59.94 1.29 -18.37
N ASN A 116 -58.95 0.41 -18.38
CA ASN A 116 -57.85 0.41 -17.41
C ASN A 116 -56.51 0.59 -18.12
N ILE A 117 -55.59 1.28 -17.44
CA ILE A 117 -54.16 1.27 -17.78
C ILE A 117 -53.44 0.39 -16.78
N ILE A 118 -52.71 -0.61 -17.28
CA ILE A 118 -51.92 -1.53 -16.45
C ILE A 118 -50.44 -1.21 -16.66
N VAL A 119 -49.76 -0.81 -15.59
CA VAL A 119 -48.31 -0.56 -15.56
C VAL A 119 -47.64 -1.69 -14.79
N LYS A 120 -46.75 -2.42 -15.47
CA LYS A 120 -45.96 -3.52 -14.90
C LYS A 120 -44.50 -3.09 -14.81
N HIS A 121 -43.94 -3.04 -13.62
CA HIS A 121 -42.54 -2.69 -13.38
C HIS A 121 -41.76 -3.92 -12.92
N PHE A 122 -40.82 -4.37 -13.73
CA PHE A 122 -39.93 -5.50 -13.46
C PHE A 122 -38.57 -5.00 -12.99
N THR A 123 -38.08 -5.58 -11.88
CA THR A 123 -36.72 -5.39 -11.38
C THR A 123 -35.99 -6.74 -11.40
N CYS A 124 -35.14 -6.94 -12.41
CA CYS A 124 -34.34 -8.14 -12.58
C CYS A 124 -33.05 -8.06 -11.75
N PRO A 125 -32.56 -9.17 -11.14
CA PRO A 125 -31.26 -9.17 -10.45
C PRO A 125 -30.10 -8.94 -11.44
N ASP A 126 -30.21 -9.49 -12.64
CA ASP A 126 -29.25 -9.34 -13.73
C ASP A 126 -29.84 -8.52 -14.89
N LYS A 127 -28.97 -7.94 -15.71
CA LYS A 127 -29.40 -7.15 -16.87
C LYS A 127 -30.15 -8.03 -17.89
N CYS A 128 -31.39 -7.67 -18.22
CA CYS A 128 -32.19 -8.33 -19.24
C CYS A 128 -31.94 -7.72 -20.63
N LYS A 129 -31.81 -8.56 -21.66
CA LYS A 129 -31.71 -8.11 -23.05
C LYS A 129 -33.07 -7.58 -23.54
N PRO A 130 -33.13 -6.42 -24.23
CA PRO A 130 -34.39 -5.86 -24.70
C PRO A 130 -35.20 -6.79 -25.59
N SER A 131 -34.55 -7.54 -26.49
CA SER A 131 -35.22 -8.50 -27.37
C SER A 131 -35.98 -9.59 -26.59
N VAL A 132 -35.43 -10.05 -25.47
CA VAL A 132 -36.08 -11.03 -24.59
C VAL A 132 -37.28 -10.41 -23.90
N PHE A 133 -37.13 -9.19 -23.38
CA PHE A 133 -38.23 -8.50 -22.70
C PHE A 133 -39.38 -8.16 -23.65
N LEU A 134 -39.07 -7.65 -24.84
CA LEU A 134 -40.05 -7.32 -25.89
C LEU A 134 -40.87 -8.54 -26.31
N ALA A 135 -40.25 -9.72 -26.42
CA ALA A 135 -40.95 -10.95 -26.79
C ALA A 135 -41.99 -11.40 -25.74
N GLY A 136 -41.79 -11.04 -24.47
CA GLY A 136 -42.66 -11.44 -23.38
C GLY A 136 -43.61 -10.37 -22.84
N ALA A 137 -43.49 -9.13 -23.30
CA ALA A 137 -44.39 -8.04 -22.93
C ALA A 137 -45.81 -8.28 -23.48
N SER A 138 -46.81 -7.90 -22.70
CA SER A 138 -48.23 -7.93 -23.07
C SER A 138 -48.70 -6.64 -23.74
N GLY A 139 -48.10 -5.50 -23.35
CA GLY A 139 -48.31 -4.19 -23.93
C GLY A 139 -47.03 -3.63 -24.55
N LYS A 140 -46.85 -2.31 -24.43
CA LYS A 140 -45.65 -1.62 -24.92
C LYS A 140 -44.54 -1.66 -23.87
N ALA A 141 -43.33 -2.01 -24.29
CA ALA A 141 -42.18 -2.08 -23.40
C ALA A 141 -41.48 -0.72 -23.28
N TYR A 142 -41.08 -0.35 -22.06
CA TYR A 142 -40.36 0.88 -21.77
C TYR A 142 -39.15 0.65 -20.86
N ILE A 143 -38.23 1.61 -20.90
CA ILE A 143 -37.09 1.74 -19.99
C ILE A 143 -37.11 3.11 -19.32
N TYR A 144 -36.39 3.23 -18.21
CA TYR A 144 -36.27 4.48 -17.46
C TYR A 144 -35.25 5.45 -18.09
N ARG A 145 -35.66 6.71 -18.35
CA ARG A 145 -34.88 7.72 -19.10
C ARG A 145 -33.52 8.06 -18.45
N TRP A 146 -33.44 8.12 -17.13
CA TRP A 146 -32.25 8.66 -16.42
C TRP A 146 -31.28 7.59 -15.90
N ARG A 147 -31.27 6.40 -16.51
CA ARG A 147 -30.47 5.25 -16.06
C ARG A 147 -28.95 5.45 -16.14
N ALA A 148 -28.46 6.21 -17.12
CA ALA A 148 -27.03 6.32 -17.42
C ALA A 148 -26.33 7.44 -16.63
N THR A 149 -27.04 8.53 -16.34
CA THR A 149 -26.45 9.73 -15.72
C THR A 149 -26.68 9.81 -14.21
N HIS A 150 -27.80 9.28 -13.70
CA HIS A 150 -28.18 9.44 -12.28
C HIS A 150 -28.83 8.19 -11.68
N ALA A 151 -28.17 7.03 -11.75
CA ALA A 151 -28.75 5.73 -11.35
C ALA A 151 -29.33 5.68 -9.91
N LYS A 152 -28.63 6.25 -8.91
CA LYS A 152 -29.08 6.22 -7.49
C LYS A 152 -30.28 7.10 -7.22
N VAL A 153 -30.22 8.38 -7.61
CA VAL A 153 -31.32 9.35 -7.46
C VAL A 153 -32.49 8.93 -8.33
N GLY A 154 -32.21 8.44 -9.53
CA GLY A 154 -33.23 8.06 -10.48
C GLY A 154 -34.12 6.91 -9.99
N LYS A 155 -33.57 5.94 -9.27
CA LYS A 155 -34.39 4.89 -8.65
C LYS A 155 -35.42 5.48 -7.66
N LYS A 156 -35.04 6.49 -6.88
CA LYS A 156 -35.96 7.18 -5.96
C LYS A 156 -37.04 7.94 -6.71
N ILE A 157 -36.67 8.69 -7.75
CA ILE A 157 -37.62 9.41 -8.61
C ILE A 157 -38.62 8.44 -9.23
N LEU A 158 -38.13 7.35 -9.83
CA LEU A 158 -38.98 6.32 -10.44
C LEU A 158 -39.99 5.74 -9.44
N GLN A 159 -39.54 5.39 -8.24
CA GLN A 159 -40.44 4.83 -7.24
C GLN A 159 -41.44 5.88 -6.73
N TYR A 160 -41.01 7.13 -6.55
CA TYR A 160 -41.87 8.24 -6.17
C TYR A 160 -42.98 8.51 -7.19
N THR A 161 -42.66 8.51 -8.49
CA THR A 161 -43.66 8.72 -9.55
C THR A 161 -44.63 7.55 -9.66
N LEU A 162 -44.16 6.31 -9.50
CA LEU A 162 -45.01 5.11 -9.49
C LEU A 162 -46.01 5.11 -8.33
N GLU A 163 -45.55 5.39 -7.10
CA GLU A 163 -46.44 5.48 -5.94
C GLU A 163 -47.49 6.59 -6.09
N SER A 164 -47.12 7.65 -6.80
CA SER A 164 -47.96 8.81 -7.08
C SER A 164 -48.90 8.63 -8.28
N LEU A 165 -49.00 7.43 -8.88
CA LEU A 165 -50.04 7.13 -9.89
C LEU A 165 -51.43 6.98 -9.27
N GLY A 166 -51.51 6.52 -8.01
CA GLY A 166 -52.78 6.11 -7.40
C GLY A 166 -53.28 4.76 -7.91
N GLY A 167 -54.59 4.56 -7.89
CA GLY A 167 -55.24 3.34 -8.41
C GLY A 167 -55.03 2.10 -7.53
N GLN A 168 -55.20 0.92 -8.12
CA GLN A 168 -54.89 -0.34 -7.44
C GLN A 168 -53.40 -0.65 -7.60
N GLN A 169 -52.67 -0.77 -6.50
CA GLN A 169 -51.22 -0.94 -6.48
C GLN A 169 -50.80 -2.23 -5.79
N PHE A 170 -49.80 -2.90 -6.36
CA PHE A 170 -49.10 -4.06 -5.81
C PHE A 170 -47.61 -3.73 -5.78
N LYS A 171 -47.10 -3.35 -4.60
CA LYS A 171 -45.77 -2.78 -4.41
C LYS A 171 -44.81 -3.78 -3.79
N MET A 172 -43.59 -3.80 -4.31
CA MET A 172 -42.42 -4.46 -3.72
C MET A 172 -41.40 -3.45 -3.19
N PHE A 173 -41.61 -2.17 -3.47
CA PHE A 173 -40.79 -1.07 -2.98
C PHE A 173 -41.67 0.04 -2.41
N GLU A 174 -41.13 0.79 -1.47
CA GLU A 174 -41.83 1.92 -0.85
C GLU A 174 -40.90 3.11 -0.62
N MET A 175 -41.40 4.33 -0.84
CA MET A 175 -40.74 5.56 -0.46
C MET A 175 -41.07 5.92 1.00
N GLN A 176 -40.03 6.05 1.82
CA GLN A 176 -40.15 6.46 3.21
C GLN A 176 -39.44 7.79 3.45
N SER A 177 -40.11 8.72 4.12
CA SER A 177 -39.51 9.99 4.56
C SER A 177 -38.44 9.74 5.63
N PHE A 178 -37.37 10.54 5.63
CA PHE A 178 -36.32 10.54 6.64
C PHE A 178 -36.77 10.99 8.05
N CYS A 179 -38.08 11.16 8.30
CA CYS A 179 -38.59 11.50 9.62
C CYS A 179 -38.36 10.37 10.64
N ALA A 180 -37.49 10.69 11.60
CA ALA A 180 -36.97 9.89 12.70
C ALA A 180 -35.98 8.79 12.29
N PRO A 181 -34.68 9.12 12.14
CA PRO A 181 -33.69 8.21 12.70
C PRO A 181 -34.12 7.95 14.15
N LYS A 182 -34.29 6.67 14.54
CA LYS A 182 -34.21 6.35 15.96
C LYS A 182 -32.92 7.01 16.44
N ALA A 183 -33.02 7.92 17.40
CA ALA A 183 -31.88 8.52 18.06
C ALA A 183 -31.09 7.38 18.71
N SER A 184 -30.18 6.76 17.97
CA SER A 184 -29.02 6.13 18.56
C SER A 184 -28.11 7.30 18.88
N THR A 185 -28.13 7.74 20.13
CA THR A 185 -27.26 8.76 20.73
C THR A 185 -25.79 8.35 20.75
N ASN A 186 -25.29 7.65 19.73
CA ASN A 186 -23.98 7.02 19.66
C ASN A 186 -23.63 6.65 18.21
N ARG A 187 -23.76 7.58 17.26
CA ARG A 187 -23.16 7.37 15.93
C ARG A 187 -21.67 7.67 16.03
N PHE A 188 -20.86 6.95 15.27
CA PHE A 188 -19.41 7.21 15.22
C PHE A 188 -19.08 8.65 14.83
N GLU A 189 -19.91 9.26 13.99
CA GLU A 189 -19.82 10.67 13.55
C GLU A 189 -19.99 11.68 14.70
N ASP A 190 -20.63 11.27 15.80
CA ASP A 190 -20.90 12.11 16.97
C ASP A 190 -19.85 11.92 18.08
N LYS A 191 -18.84 11.05 17.86
CA LYS A 191 -17.77 10.79 18.84
C LYS A 191 -16.69 11.86 18.79
N THR A 192 -16.16 12.20 19.96
CA THR A 192 -15.00 13.09 20.12
C THR A 192 -13.70 12.40 19.69
N ASP A 193 -12.65 13.18 19.39
CA ASP A 193 -11.34 12.64 19.04
C ASP A 193 -10.79 11.74 20.17
N GLU A 194 -11.01 12.11 21.43
CA GLU A 194 -10.60 11.31 22.59
C GLU A 194 -11.35 9.97 22.67
N GLU A 195 -12.64 9.93 22.34
CA GLU A 195 -13.41 8.69 22.28
C GLU A 195 -13.01 7.80 21.09
N ILE A 196 -12.59 8.42 19.99
CA ILE A 196 -12.05 7.71 18.83
C ILE A 196 -10.71 7.06 19.20
N ASP A 197 -9.79 7.81 19.80
CA ASP A 197 -8.49 7.31 20.24
C ASP A 197 -8.64 6.20 21.27
N ALA A 198 -9.49 6.38 22.28
CA ALA A 198 -9.79 5.35 23.27
C ALA A 198 -10.35 4.06 22.65
N GLY A 199 -11.13 4.18 21.57
CA GLY A 199 -11.63 3.03 20.83
C GLY A 199 -10.53 2.28 20.06
N PHE A 200 -9.58 2.99 19.45
CA PHE A 200 -8.42 2.37 18.81
C PHE A 200 -7.47 1.75 19.83
N ASP A 201 -7.19 2.42 20.95
CA ASP A 201 -6.38 1.89 22.04
C ASP A 201 -6.98 0.59 22.58
N PHE A 202 -8.30 0.57 22.79
CA PHE A 202 -9.02 -0.64 23.19
C PHE A 202 -8.89 -1.77 22.16
N ILE A 203 -8.93 -1.49 20.85
CA ILE A 203 -8.65 -2.52 19.84
C ILE A 203 -7.20 -3.02 19.96
N VAL A 204 -6.23 -2.13 20.14
CA VAL A 204 -4.80 -2.50 20.25
C VAL A 204 -4.53 -3.38 21.48
N HIS A 205 -5.21 -3.12 22.60
CA HIS A 205 -4.99 -3.81 23.87
C HIS A 205 -5.83 -5.07 24.05
N ASP A 206 -7.11 -5.05 23.65
CA ASP A 206 -8.08 -6.09 24.02
C ASP A 206 -8.50 -7.00 22.85
N ALA A 207 -8.20 -6.62 21.61
CA ALA A 207 -8.59 -7.44 20.47
C ALA A 207 -7.61 -8.61 20.23
N PRO A 208 -8.11 -9.77 19.77
CA PRO A 208 -7.24 -10.87 19.38
C PRO A 208 -6.40 -10.48 18.16
N ARG A 209 -5.08 -10.74 18.23
CA ARG A 209 -4.15 -10.47 17.13
C ARG A 209 -4.30 -11.45 15.97
N SER A 210 -4.74 -12.68 16.25
CA SER A 210 -4.92 -13.71 15.22
C SER A 210 -6.35 -13.75 14.69
N SER A 211 -6.49 -13.92 13.37
CA SER A 211 -7.76 -14.24 12.72
C SER A 211 -8.09 -15.74 12.76
N SER A 212 -7.18 -16.58 13.27
CA SER A 212 -7.38 -18.03 13.41
C SER A 212 -8.64 -18.35 14.20
N GLU A 213 -9.30 -19.45 13.87
CA GLU A 213 -10.50 -19.94 14.57
C GLU A 213 -11.63 -18.90 14.68
N MET A 214 -11.66 -17.94 13.75
CA MET A 214 -12.60 -16.82 13.74
C MET A 214 -12.51 -15.93 15.00
N GLN A 215 -11.39 -15.90 15.72
CA GLN A 215 -11.26 -15.14 16.97
C GLN A 215 -11.59 -13.65 16.78
N GLN A 216 -11.01 -13.00 15.77
CA GLN A 216 -11.31 -11.60 15.43
C GLN A 216 -12.77 -11.36 15.04
N LEU A 217 -13.35 -12.25 14.21
CA LEU A 217 -14.74 -12.12 13.79
C LEU A 217 -15.71 -12.27 14.99
N ARG A 218 -15.43 -13.25 15.88
CA ARG A 218 -16.20 -13.48 17.11
C ARG A 218 -16.09 -12.31 18.07
N TRP A 219 -14.89 -11.79 18.27
CA TRP A 219 -14.64 -10.62 19.11
C TRP A 219 -15.37 -9.40 18.56
N MET A 220 -15.12 -9.03 17.29
CA MET A 220 -15.77 -7.89 16.64
C MET A 220 -17.29 -7.96 16.76
N THR A 221 -17.90 -9.11 16.45
CA THR A 221 -19.36 -9.29 16.47
C THR A 221 -19.96 -9.05 17.85
N LYS A 222 -19.25 -9.42 18.92
CA LYS A 222 -19.69 -9.21 20.32
C LYS A 222 -19.43 -7.77 20.76
N THR A 223 -18.25 -7.26 20.45
CA THR A 223 -17.73 -6.04 21.05
C THR A 223 -18.32 -4.77 20.45
N VAL A 224 -18.65 -4.75 19.14
CA VAL A 224 -19.34 -3.59 18.52
C VAL A 224 -20.80 -3.45 18.96
N LYS A 225 -21.39 -4.51 19.51
CA LYS A 225 -22.78 -4.55 20.01
C LYS A 225 -22.86 -4.38 21.53
N ASN A 226 -21.73 -4.37 22.24
CA ASN A 226 -21.69 -4.24 23.69
C ASN A 226 -21.76 -2.75 24.09
N PRO A 227 -22.80 -2.28 24.80
CA PRO A 227 -22.91 -0.87 25.20
C PRO A 227 -21.78 -0.36 26.11
N GLN A 228 -21.07 -1.27 26.78
CA GLN A 228 -19.92 -0.94 27.65
C GLN A 228 -18.59 -0.90 26.88
N SER A 229 -18.59 -1.24 25.60
CA SER A 229 -17.39 -1.24 24.77
C SER A 229 -17.06 0.19 24.28
N PRO A 230 -15.79 0.61 24.34
CA PRO A 230 -15.34 1.87 23.71
C PRO A 230 -15.69 1.96 22.21
N ILE A 231 -15.79 0.82 21.54
CA ILE A 231 -16.13 0.72 20.11
C ILE A 231 -17.62 0.37 19.85
N PHE A 232 -18.50 0.59 20.83
CA PHE A 232 -19.94 0.39 20.67
C PHE A 232 -20.48 1.23 19.50
N ASN A 233 -21.27 0.60 18.62
CA ASN A 233 -21.83 1.19 17.39
C ASN A 233 -20.79 1.73 16.39
N TRP A 234 -19.50 1.37 16.51
CA TRP A 234 -18.55 1.68 15.45
C TRP A 234 -18.91 0.94 14.14
N PRO A 235 -18.58 1.49 12.97
CA PRO A 235 -18.80 0.81 11.70
C PRO A 235 -18.03 -0.51 11.65
N GLY A 236 -18.72 -1.62 11.35
CA GLY A 236 -18.08 -2.94 11.29
C GLY A 236 -16.88 -2.98 10.34
N ALA A 237 -16.97 -2.32 9.19
CA ALA A 237 -15.86 -2.22 8.23
C ALA A 237 -14.62 -1.49 8.79
N LEU A 238 -14.83 -0.50 9.67
CA LEU A 238 -13.73 0.22 10.34
C LEU A 238 -13.03 -0.70 11.33
N VAL A 239 -13.79 -1.39 12.18
CA VAL A 239 -13.25 -2.32 13.17
C VAL A 239 -12.54 -3.49 12.49
N GLU A 240 -13.12 -4.04 11.41
CA GLU A 240 -12.48 -5.09 10.62
C GLU A 240 -11.15 -4.62 10.00
N LYS A 241 -11.10 -3.37 9.50
CA LYS A 241 -9.85 -2.78 9.01
C LYS A 241 -8.82 -2.59 10.12
N ALA A 242 -9.24 -2.13 11.30
CA ALA A 242 -8.36 -1.99 12.47
C ALA A 242 -7.81 -3.35 12.93
N LEU A 243 -8.64 -4.40 12.97
CA LEU A 243 -8.23 -5.76 13.31
C LEU A 243 -7.28 -6.37 12.28
N ARG A 244 -7.51 -6.11 10.98
CA ARG A 244 -6.56 -6.48 9.92
C ARG A 244 -5.21 -5.79 10.13
N ASN A 245 -5.22 -4.49 10.37
CA ASN A 245 -4.01 -3.74 10.66
C ASN A 245 -3.30 -4.31 11.91
N LEU A 246 -4.04 -4.64 12.96
CA LEU A 246 -3.51 -5.25 14.18
C LEU A 246 -2.95 -6.67 13.95
N SER A 247 -3.55 -7.47 13.07
CA SER A 247 -3.03 -8.80 12.72
C SER A 247 -1.75 -8.72 11.88
N GLN A 248 -1.61 -7.64 11.11
CA GLN A 248 -0.42 -7.35 10.32
C GLN A 248 0.63 -6.56 11.13
N ASP A 249 0.25 -6.00 12.27
CA ASP A 249 1.11 -5.32 13.22
C ASP A 249 2.08 -6.33 13.85
N GLY A 250 3.34 -6.28 13.40
CA GLY A 250 4.38 -7.26 13.71
C GLY A 250 4.86 -8.08 12.50
N SER A 251 4.19 -7.99 11.35
CA SER A 251 4.66 -8.60 10.09
C SER A 251 5.77 -7.82 9.38
N LEU A 252 6.17 -6.68 9.94
CA LEU A 252 7.18 -5.75 9.46
C LEU A 252 8.15 -5.40 10.58
N ALA A 253 9.34 -4.90 10.21
CA ALA A 253 10.36 -4.49 11.15
C ALA A 253 9.86 -3.32 12.00
N LYS A 254 9.84 -3.51 13.33
CA LYS A 254 9.45 -2.46 14.27
C LYS A 254 10.50 -1.35 14.28
N LYS A 255 10.04 -0.11 14.40
CA LYS A 255 10.91 1.04 14.67
C LYS A 255 11.38 1.03 16.12
N GLU A 256 12.68 1.00 16.28
CA GLU A 256 13.40 1.20 17.52
C GLU A 256 13.71 2.70 17.64
N MET A 257 12.88 3.41 18.40
CA MET A 257 13.06 4.84 18.68
C MET A 257 14.10 5.09 19.78
N ASP A 258 14.22 4.12 20.69
CA ASP A 258 14.96 4.22 21.94
C ASP A 258 16.20 3.33 21.90
N TRP A 259 17.37 3.94 21.74
CA TRP A 259 18.66 3.24 21.77
C TRP A 259 19.54 3.77 22.91
N PRO A 260 19.89 2.93 23.92
CA PRO A 260 20.53 3.40 25.15
C PRO A 260 22.05 3.55 25.06
N ILE A 261 22.68 3.12 23.96
CA ILE A 261 24.15 3.02 23.86
C ILE A 261 24.71 3.99 22.81
N PRO A 262 25.02 5.24 23.16
CA PRO A 262 25.72 6.16 22.26
C PRO A 262 27.15 5.70 21.92
N LEU A 263 27.62 6.00 20.70
CA LEU A 263 29.00 5.82 20.25
C LEU A 263 29.96 6.77 20.99
N THR A 264 30.40 6.33 22.17
CA THR A 264 31.33 7.06 23.03
C THR A 264 32.31 6.10 23.68
N SER A 265 33.45 6.61 24.15
CA SER A 265 34.47 5.82 24.86
C SER A 265 33.99 5.25 26.20
N THR A 266 32.81 5.69 26.68
CA THR A 266 32.15 5.12 27.86
C THR A 266 31.58 3.73 27.58
N TYR A 267 31.14 3.48 26.34
CA TYR A 267 30.44 2.25 25.98
C TYR A 267 31.21 1.41 24.96
N TYR A 268 32.00 2.04 24.09
CA TYR A 268 32.83 1.39 23.07
C TYR A 268 34.31 1.60 23.34
N HIS A 269 35.13 0.61 23.00
CA HIS A 269 36.58 0.75 23.14
C HIS A 269 37.13 1.86 22.23
N GLY A 270 38.18 2.56 22.69
CA GLY A 270 38.78 3.68 21.94
C GLY A 270 39.27 3.29 20.54
N TRP A 271 39.84 2.09 20.40
CA TRP A 271 40.29 1.57 19.11
C TRP A 271 39.14 1.41 18.10
N VAL A 272 37.91 1.11 18.56
CA VAL A 272 36.72 1.03 17.70
C VAL A 272 36.39 2.41 17.14
N LEU A 273 36.40 3.43 18.01
CA LEU A 273 36.10 4.81 17.61
C LEU A 273 37.17 5.35 16.65
N GLU A 274 38.45 5.07 16.90
CA GLU A 274 39.55 5.43 15.99
C GLU A 274 39.43 4.73 14.63
N LEU A 275 39.04 3.45 14.62
CA LEU A 275 38.77 2.71 13.38
C LEU A 275 37.60 3.34 12.64
N LEU A 276 36.49 3.60 13.33
CA LEU A 276 35.31 4.21 12.74
C LEU A 276 35.62 5.58 12.15
N GLU A 277 36.39 6.43 12.83
CA GLU A 277 36.84 7.72 12.28
C GLU A 277 37.58 7.53 10.94
N LYS A 278 38.40 6.48 10.81
CA LYS A 278 39.11 6.18 9.56
C LYS A 278 38.18 5.77 8.43
N VAL A 279 37.07 5.08 8.69
CA VAL A 279 36.19 4.54 7.64
C VAL A 279 34.85 5.25 7.49
N TRP A 280 34.53 6.21 8.36
CA TRP A 280 33.23 6.89 8.37
C TRP A 280 32.95 7.57 7.04
N ASP A 281 31.95 7.07 6.32
CA ASP A 281 31.44 7.63 5.06
C ASP A 281 29.97 7.20 4.88
N PHE A 282 29.23 7.12 6.00
CA PHE A 282 27.90 6.50 6.06
C PHE A 282 26.77 7.37 5.49
N ASP A 283 27.09 8.55 4.95
CA ASP A 283 26.18 9.35 4.13
C ASP A 283 26.22 8.95 2.64
N THR A 284 27.27 8.26 2.20
CA THR A 284 27.42 7.77 0.81
C THR A 284 27.64 6.27 0.68
N SER A 285 27.95 5.59 1.79
CA SER A 285 28.30 4.17 1.83
C SER A 285 27.52 3.41 2.90
N ALA A 286 27.15 2.16 2.62
CA ALA A 286 26.60 1.26 3.64
C ALA A 286 27.71 0.61 4.48
N LEU A 287 27.35 0.04 5.64
CA LEU A 287 28.26 -0.73 6.49
C LEU A 287 27.96 -2.23 6.39
N VAL A 288 28.97 -3.06 6.16
CA VAL A 288 28.89 -4.51 6.31
C VAL A 288 29.87 -4.97 7.38
N MET A 289 29.34 -5.64 8.41
CA MET A 289 30.12 -6.25 9.49
C MET A 289 30.07 -7.77 9.36
N LEU A 290 31.23 -8.40 9.21
CA LEU A 290 31.38 -9.86 9.15
C LEU A 290 32.27 -10.34 10.30
N GLY A 291 32.16 -11.62 10.69
CA GLY A 291 33.12 -12.22 11.62
C GLY A 291 32.51 -12.94 12.81
N GLU A 292 33.32 -13.19 13.84
CA GLU A 292 32.95 -13.95 15.04
C GLU A 292 31.68 -13.44 15.74
N ALA A 293 30.85 -14.40 16.20
CA ALA A 293 29.72 -14.13 17.06
C ALA A 293 30.19 -13.56 18.42
N GLY A 294 29.35 -12.77 19.09
CA GLY A 294 29.68 -12.21 20.41
C GLY A 294 30.60 -10.98 20.40
N ALA A 295 31.24 -10.63 19.27
CA ALA A 295 32.11 -9.44 19.16
C ALA A 295 31.38 -8.09 19.39
N GLY A 296 30.04 -8.08 19.35
CA GLY A 296 29.23 -6.87 19.53
C GLY A 296 28.83 -6.17 18.23
N LYS A 297 28.82 -6.87 17.08
CA LYS A 297 28.37 -6.31 15.78
C LYS A 297 26.97 -5.68 15.87
N SER A 298 26.01 -6.39 16.46
CA SER A 298 24.62 -5.96 16.60
C SER A 298 24.45 -4.63 17.36
N PRO A 299 25.02 -4.42 18.56
CA PRO A 299 24.96 -3.13 19.24
C PRO A 299 25.77 -2.04 18.53
N LEU A 300 26.92 -2.39 17.92
CA LEU A 300 27.74 -1.43 17.17
C LEU A 300 26.98 -0.88 15.95
N GLY A 301 26.38 -1.76 15.14
CA GLY A 301 25.58 -1.38 13.97
C GLY A 301 24.42 -0.46 14.34
N ARG A 302 23.66 -0.80 15.40
CA ARG A 302 22.59 0.07 15.91
C ARG A 302 23.12 1.45 16.33
N SER A 303 24.26 1.49 17.01
CA SER A 303 24.82 2.76 17.49
C SER A 303 25.32 3.65 16.35
N ILE A 304 25.95 3.06 15.32
CA ILE A 304 26.40 3.76 14.11
C ILE A 304 25.21 4.35 13.34
N LEU A 305 24.17 3.54 13.11
CA LEU A 305 22.98 4.01 12.41
C LEU A 305 22.26 5.12 13.18
N MET A 306 22.18 5.04 14.51
CA MET A 306 21.63 6.12 15.35
C MET A 306 22.45 7.38 15.31
N ALA A 307 23.76 7.27 15.41
CA ALA A 307 24.65 8.40 15.35
C ALA A 307 24.53 9.14 14.00
N GLN A 308 24.53 8.41 12.89
CA GLN A 308 24.38 8.97 11.54
C GLN A 308 22.98 9.55 11.32
N ALA A 309 21.91 8.89 11.77
CA ALA A 309 20.54 9.38 11.61
C ALA A 309 20.28 10.67 12.43
N ARG A 310 20.86 10.80 13.63
CA ARG A 310 20.84 12.05 14.41
C ARG A 310 21.60 13.16 13.71
N PHE A 311 22.78 12.87 13.15
CA PHE A 311 23.55 13.83 12.36
C PHE A 311 22.73 14.30 11.14
N ASN A 312 22.16 13.37 10.37
CA ASN A 312 21.31 13.67 9.23
C ASN A 312 20.11 14.54 9.62
N LYS A 313 19.47 14.25 10.76
CA LYS A 313 18.37 15.06 11.26
C LYS A 313 18.77 16.53 11.43
N ALA A 314 19.91 16.77 12.07
CA ALA A 314 20.43 18.12 12.29
C ALA A 314 20.87 18.77 10.95
N HIS A 315 21.63 18.06 10.13
CA HIS A 315 22.20 18.54 8.89
C HIS A 315 21.14 18.93 7.84
N PHE A 316 20.09 18.11 7.71
CA PHE A 316 18.99 18.33 6.75
C PHE A 316 17.78 19.05 7.36
N GLY A 317 17.81 19.42 8.65
CA GLY A 317 16.68 20.07 9.33
C GLY A 317 15.40 19.22 9.36
N ALA A 318 15.54 17.89 9.43
CA ALA A 318 14.41 16.97 9.35
C ALA A 318 13.53 17.02 10.62
N ARG A 319 12.22 17.00 10.43
CA ARG A 319 11.24 17.03 11.54
C ARG A 319 10.94 15.64 12.10
N THR A 320 11.25 14.59 11.35
CA THR A 320 11.01 13.20 11.73
C THR A 320 11.83 12.79 12.96
N THR A 321 11.31 11.83 13.72
CA THR A 321 12.01 11.26 14.87
C THR A 321 13.02 10.22 14.39
N VAL A 322 14.19 10.22 15.02
CA VAL A 322 15.27 9.30 14.69
C VAL A 322 14.91 7.89 15.14
N CYS A 323 15.13 6.87 14.30
CA CYS A 323 14.80 5.48 14.63
C CYS A 323 15.55 4.45 13.78
N ILE A 324 15.61 3.19 14.23
CA ILE A 324 16.16 2.06 13.45
C ILE A 324 15.06 1.07 13.15
N ARG A 325 15.11 0.44 11.99
CA ARG A 325 14.44 -0.83 11.74
C ARG A 325 15.48 -1.93 11.67
N CYS A 326 15.42 -2.85 12.62
CA CYS A 326 16.34 -3.97 12.73
C CYS A 326 15.61 -5.27 12.43
N THR A 327 16.14 -6.09 11.52
CA THR A 327 15.48 -7.32 11.07
C THR A 327 16.49 -8.30 10.46
N PRO A 328 16.30 -9.62 10.57
CA PRO A 328 17.15 -10.59 9.86
C PRO A 328 16.82 -10.66 8.36
N GLU A 329 15.58 -10.36 7.96
CA GLU A 329 15.17 -10.43 6.56
C GLU A 329 14.78 -9.05 6.01
N ILE A 330 15.25 -8.79 4.78
CA ILE A 330 14.99 -7.57 4.05
C ILE A 330 13.50 -7.35 3.77
N ASP A 331 12.75 -8.45 3.63
CA ASP A 331 11.31 -8.45 3.36
C ASP A 331 10.53 -7.72 4.46
N PHE A 332 11.00 -7.72 5.70
CA PHE A 332 10.36 -7.02 6.81
C PHE A 332 10.52 -5.49 6.75
N LEU A 333 11.39 -4.95 5.89
CA LEU A 333 11.56 -3.51 5.69
C LEU A 333 10.52 -2.90 4.73
N ARG A 334 9.59 -3.71 4.20
CA ARG A 334 8.49 -3.25 3.33
C ARG A 334 7.45 -2.43 4.12
N GLY A 335 6.46 -1.87 3.43
CA GLY A 335 5.30 -1.19 4.02
C GLY A 335 5.53 0.27 4.43
N GLU A 336 6.78 0.65 4.74
CA GLU A 336 7.16 2.05 4.93
C GLU A 336 8.43 2.38 4.16
N GLN A 337 8.38 3.49 3.41
CA GLN A 337 9.54 4.03 2.70
C GLN A 337 10.61 4.49 3.70
N GLY A 338 11.86 4.13 3.43
CA GLY A 338 13.00 4.61 4.21
C GLY A 338 13.14 6.14 4.21
N ASN A 339 13.80 6.69 5.22
CA ASN A 339 14.05 8.13 5.33
C ASN A 339 15.45 8.43 5.91
N ILE A 340 15.95 9.64 5.72
CA ILE A 340 17.29 10.05 6.17
C ILE A 340 17.53 9.99 7.69
N THR A 341 16.46 9.99 8.49
CA THR A 341 16.49 9.88 9.96
C THR A 341 16.22 8.45 10.45
N MET A 342 16.13 7.48 9.52
CA MET A 342 15.80 6.09 9.82
C MET A 342 16.90 5.16 9.33
N GLY A 343 17.55 4.46 10.25
CA GLY A 343 18.54 3.44 9.91
C GLY A 343 17.87 2.10 9.58
N ASP A 344 18.26 1.46 8.48
CA ASP A 344 17.87 0.07 8.22
C ASP A 344 19.05 -0.86 8.52
N PHE A 345 18.83 -1.85 9.37
CA PHE A 345 19.83 -2.80 9.80
C PHE A 345 19.39 -4.24 9.53
N LEU A 346 20.13 -4.95 8.66
CA LEU A 346 20.00 -6.39 8.56
C LEU A 346 20.92 -7.07 9.58
N ASP A 347 20.36 -7.51 10.70
CA ASP A 347 21.10 -8.09 11.83
C ASP A 347 20.81 -9.59 11.92
N ASP A 348 21.84 -10.42 12.07
CA ASP A 348 21.77 -11.88 11.94
C ASP A 348 21.15 -12.34 10.60
N THR A 349 21.47 -11.63 9.51
CA THR A 349 21.05 -12.02 8.17
C THR A 349 21.99 -13.07 7.58
N CYS A 350 21.55 -13.71 6.48
CA CYS A 350 22.41 -14.54 5.65
C CYS A 350 22.53 -13.89 4.27
N LEU A 351 23.61 -13.15 4.08
CA LEU A 351 23.85 -12.37 2.86
C LEU A 351 23.92 -13.23 1.60
N SER A 352 24.25 -14.52 1.73
CA SER A 352 24.38 -15.45 0.61
C SER A 352 23.03 -15.85 -0.01
N ILE A 353 21.93 -15.66 0.72
CA ILE A 353 20.56 -15.91 0.24
C ILE A 353 20.03 -14.72 -0.57
N LEU A 354 20.58 -13.52 -0.36
CA LEU A 354 20.14 -12.32 -1.07
C LEU A 354 20.67 -12.31 -2.51
N SER A 355 19.78 -11.99 -3.46
CA SER A 355 20.22 -11.79 -4.85
C SER A 355 21.17 -10.60 -4.95
N SER A 356 22.09 -10.64 -5.92
CA SER A 356 23.04 -9.55 -6.13
C SER A 356 22.34 -8.19 -6.35
N LYS A 357 21.18 -8.19 -7.02
CA LYS A 357 20.37 -7.00 -7.25
C LYS A 357 19.85 -6.40 -5.94
N MET A 358 19.24 -7.22 -5.07
CA MET A 358 18.73 -6.77 -3.78
C MET A 358 19.85 -6.20 -2.91
N LEU A 359 20.98 -6.90 -2.85
CA LEU A 359 22.13 -6.48 -2.07
C LEU A 359 22.73 -5.16 -2.57
N LYS A 360 22.91 -4.99 -3.89
CA LYS A 360 23.36 -3.73 -4.47
C LYS A 360 22.38 -2.58 -4.16
N SER A 361 21.07 -2.81 -4.25
CA SER A 361 20.06 -1.80 -3.91
C SER A 361 20.13 -1.41 -2.43
N LEU A 362 20.25 -2.39 -1.53
CA LEU A 362 20.40 -2.14 -0.09
C LEU A 362 21.67 -1.32 0.19
N LEU A 363 22.81 -1.70 -0.38
CA LEU A 363 24.10 -1.11 -0.05
C LEU A 363 24.35 0.27 -0.72
N ASP A 364 23.53 0.69 -1.68
CA ASP A 364 23.69 1.97 -2.39
C ASP A 364 23.01 3.13 -1.64
N VAL A 365 23.72 3.72 -0.68
CA VAL A 365 23.27 4.89 0.09
C VAL A 365 23.27 6.17 -0.75
N GLY A 366 24.09 6.25 -1.78
CA GLY A 366 24.23 7.42 -2.64
C GLY A 366 23.15 7.60 -3.70
N LEU A 367 22.34 6.57 -3.97
CA LEU A 367 21.29 6.62 -4.97
C LEU A 367 20.08 7.44 -4.48
N TYR A 368 19.54 8.32 -5.33
CA TYR A 368 18.35 9.14 -5.01
C TYR A 368 17.20 8.30 -4.45
N GLU A 369 16.95 7.19 -5.14
CA GLU A 369 15.95 6.20 -4.78
C GLU A 369 16.47 4.82 -5.15
N ALA A 370 16.55 3.93 -4.16
CA ALA A 370 16.89 2.52 -4.36
C ALA A 370 15.68 1.65 -4.01
N MET A 371 15.41 0.63 -4.83
CA MET A 371 14.31 -0.30 -4.60
C MET A 371 14.74 -1.73 -4.84
N ALA A 372 14.16 -2.64 -4.06
CA ALA A 372 14.26 -4.07 -4.22
C ALA A 372 12.87 -4.70 -4.15
N TRP A 373 12.57 -5.60 -5.09
CA TRP A 373 11.38 -6.43 -5.00
C TRP A 373 11.56 -7.44 -3.86
N ALA A 374 10.58 -7.46 -2.96
CA ALA A 374 10.40 -8.41 -1.87
C ALA A 374 9.19 -9.30 -2.18
N ARG A 375 9.00 -10.41 -1.45
CA ARG A 375 7.97 -11.42 -1.78
C ARG A 375 6.53 -10.87 -1.84
N TRP A 376 6.26 -9.77 -1.16
CA TRP A 376 4.93 -9.16 -1.02
C TRP A 376 4.89 -7.65 -1.30
N GLY A 377 5.86 -7.11 -2.03
CA GLY A 377 5.93 -5.69 -2.36
C GLY A 377 7.33 -5.21 -2.67
N ALA A 378 7.58 -3.91 -2.49
CA ALA A 378 8.91 -3.33 -2.65
C ALA A 378 9.44 -2.81 -1.31
N VAL A 379 10.74 -3.00 -1.09
CA VAL A 379 11.49 -2.25 -0.09
C VAL A 379 12.11 -1.05 -0.79
N LYS A 380 11.95 0.12 -0.19
CA LYS A 380 12.37 1.39 -0.76
C LYS A 380 13.28 2.14 0.19
N TRP A 381 14.42 2.55 -0.31
CA TRP A 381 15.38 3.39 0.39
C TRP A 381 15.61 4.70 -0.34
N VAL A 382 16.03 5.72 0.41
CA VAL A 382 16.33 7.06 -0.11
C VAL A 382 17.81 7.37 0.04
N GLN A 383 18.27 8.39 -0.69
CA GLN A 383 19.64 8.90 -0.57
C GLN A 383 19.96 9.33 0.86
N ASN A 384 21.20 9.11 1.28
CA ASN A 384 21.73 9.44 2.61
C ASN A 384 21.04 8.68 3.77
N GLN A 385 20.15 7.74 3.48
CA GLN A 385 19.59 6.86 4.49
C GLN A 385 20.70 5.93 5.01
N PRO A 386 21.00 5.92 6.32
CA PRO A 386 22.03 5.06 6.87
C PRO A 386 21.59 3.60 6.82
N ARG A 387 22.48 2.71 6.35
CA ARG A 387 22.17 1.28 6.14
C ARG A 387 23.34 0.43 6.59
N ALA A 388 23.04 -0.66 7.28
CA ALA A 388 24.05 -1.61 7.74
C ALA A 388 23.59 -3.07 7.59
N VAL A 389 24.56 -3.96 7.57
CA VAL A 389 24.36 -5.41 7.63
C VAL A 389 25.37 -6.03 8.60
N ALA A 390 24.94 -7.00 9.39
CA ALA A 390 25.78 -7.87 10.19
C ALA A 390 25.51 -9.34 9.83
N ASP A 391 26.57 -10.08 9.56
CA ASP A 391 26.56 -11.52 9.26
C ASP A 391 27.76 -12.17 9.96
N ASN A 392 27.68 -13.48 10.24
CA ASN A 392 28.77 -14.25 10.82
C ASN A 392 29.57 -15.04 9.77
N THR A 393 29.13 -15.00 8.51
CA THR A 393 29.70 -15.81 7.42
C THR A 393 30.99 -15.18 6.89
N TYR A 394 32.13 -15.86 7.07
CA TYR A 394 33.43 -15.52 6.49
C TYR A 394 34.35 -16.76 6.48
N GLU A 395 35.41 -16.74 5.68
CA GLU A 395 36.43 -17.81 5.62
C GLU A 395 37.69 -17.38 6.39
N PRO A 396 37.91 -17.88 7.62
CA PRO A 396 39.10 -17.54 8.41
C PRO A 396 40.38 -18.12 7.82
N MET A 397 40.32 -19.23 7.08
CA MET A 397 41.52 -19.90 6.54
C MET A 397 42.23 -19.09 5.43
N GLU A 398 41.53 -18.15 4.81
CA GLU A 398 42.08 -17.24 3.80
C GLU A 398 42.78 -16.03 4.44
N LEU A 399 42.59 -15.83 5.75
CA LEU A 399 43.32 -14.82 6.50
C LEU A 399 44.72 -15.36 6.83
N PRO A 400 45.76 -14.54 6.67
CA PRO A 400 47.11 -15.01 6.91
C PRO A 400 47.37 -15.27 8.40
N ASP A 401 48.08 -16.37 8.68
CA ASP A 401 48.79 -16.63 9.94
C ASP A 401 49.94 -15.63 10.20
N GLU A 402 50.13 -14.65 9.30
CA GLU A 402 51.22 -13.69 9.32
C GLU A 402 51.32 -12.96 10.66
N PHE A 403 52.56 -12.83 11.13
CA PHE A 403 52.95 -12.15 12.34
C PHE A 403 52.19 -10.83 12.61
N ASP A 404 51.88 -10.62 13.87
CA ASP A 404 51.15 -9.48 14.44
C ASP A 404 51.64 -8.08 14.03
N PHE A 405 52.88 -7.96 13.52
CA PHE A 405 53.47 -6.68 13.12
C PHE A 405 53.08 -6.21 11.71
N VAL A 406 52.48 -7.07 10.88
CA VAL A 406 52.03 -6.66 9.53
C VAL A 406 50.69 -5.92 9.63
N SER A 407 50.68 -4.64 9.26
CA SER A 407 49.53 -3.74 9.45
C SER A 407 48.42 -3.86 8.39
N SER A 408 48.58 -4.72 7.37
CA SER A 408 47.62 -4.87 6.27
C SER A 408 47.78 -6.20 5.53
N ILE A 409 46.72 -6.67 4.88
CA ILE A 409 46.74 -7.85 3.99
C ILE A 409 46.48 -7.44 2.53
N SER A 410 46.79 -8.33 1.58
CA SER A 410 46.42 -8.08 0.19
C SER A 410 44.89 -8.07 0.00
N PHE A 411 44.42 -7.30 -0.98
CA PHE A 411 43.01 -7.26 -1.34
C PHE A 411 42.47 -8.64 -1.74
N ASP A 412 43.25 -9.43 -2.49
CA ASP A 412 42.84 -10.78 -2.92
C ASP A 412 42.54 -11.71 -1.73
N LYS A 413 43.41 -11.73 -0.72
CA LYS A 413 43.18 -12.51 0.52
C LYS A 413 41.91 -12.04 1.23
N PHE A 414 41.74 -10.73 1.36
CA PHE A 414 40.53 -10.15 1.98
C PHE A 414 39.25 -10.50 1.18
N ALA A 415 39.29 -10.40 -0.14
CA ALA A 415 38.15 -10.69 -1.00
C ALA A 415 37.74 -12.17 -0.92
N LYS A 416 38.72 -13.09 -0.85
CA LYS A 416 38.47 -14.52 -0.61
C LYS A 416 37.89 -14.78 0.77
N CYS A 417 38.43 -14.14 1.80
CA CYS A 417 37.93 -14.23 3.18
C CYS A 417 36.43 -13.87 3.28
N ILE A 418 35.96 -12.82 2.62
CA ILE A 418 34.55 -12.41 2.71
C ILE A 418 33.64 -13.09 1.69
N ARG A 419 34.21 -13.81 0.71
CA ARG A 419 33.46 -14.42 -0.41
C ARG A 419 32.30 -15.31 0.03
N PRO A 420 32.39 -16.12 1.11
CA PRO A 420 31.30 -16.99 1.53
C PRO A 420 30.05 -16.23 2.01
N ALA A 421 30.20 -14.96 2.43
CA ALA A 421 29.05 -14.13 2.80
C ALA A 421 28.12 -13.85 1.60
N PHE A 422 28.60 -14.02 0.37
CA PHE A 422 27.83 -13.68 -0.83
C PHE A 422 27.45 -14.93 -1.62
N ASN A 423 26.34 -14.85 -2.36
CA ASN A 423 25.88 -15.94 -3.21
C ASN A 423 27.00 -16.42 -4.16
N SER A 424 27.14 -17.74 -4.36
CA SER A 424 28.17 -18.36 -5.20
C SER A 424 28.14 -17.89 -6.66
N GLU A 425 26.99 -17.41 -7.14
CA GLU A 425 26.80 -16.89 -8.50
C GLU A 425 27.21 -15.42 -8.66
N VAL A 426 27.59 -14.73 -7.57
CA VAL A 426 28.04 -13.33 -7.64
C VAL A 426 29.37 -13.25 -8.38
N SER A 427 29.34 -12.66 -9.57
CA SER A 427 30.52 -12.40 -10.40
C SER A 427 31.45 -11.34 -9.79
N LYS A 428 32.71 -11.28 -10.26
CA LYS A 428 33.67 -10.24 -9.84
C LYS A 428 33.10 -8.83 -10.04
N ALA A 429 32.44 -8.55 -11.17
CA ALA A 429 31.85 -7.24 -11.44
C ALA A 429 30.75 -6.86 -10.43
N HIS A 430 30.00 -7.84 -9.91
CA HIS A 430 29.02 -7.59 -8.85
C HIS A 430 29.69 -7.37 -7.50
N MET A 431 30.77 -8.10 -7.19
CA MET A 431 31.59 -7.84 -6.01
C MET A 431 32.21 -6.44 -6.03
N ASP A 432 32.78 -6.01 -7.16
CA ASP A 432 33.34 -4.67 -7.33
C ASP A 432 32.28 -3.58 -7.12
N ALA A 433 31.06 -3.83 -7.59
CA ALA A 433 29.92 -2.95 -7.35
C ALA A 433 29.55 -2.88 -5.84
N ILE A 434 29.62 -4.00 -5.12
CA ILE A 434 29.41 -4.03 -3.67
C ILE A 434 30.54 -3.24 -2.96
N PHE A 435 31.80 -3.54 -3.27
CA PHE A 435 32.97 -2.86 -2.71
C PHE A 435 32.97 -1.34 -2.92
N LYS A 436 32.47 -0.88 -4.08
CA LYS A 436 32.36 0.55 -4.39
C LYS A 436 31.45 1.32 -3.41
N ARG A 437 30.48 0.65 -2.78
CA ARG A 437 29.38 1.27 -2.02
C ARG A 437 29.42 0.96 -0.54
N THR A 438 30.37 0.15 -0.11
CA THR A 438 30.31 -0.53 1.18
C THR A 438 31.62 -0.39 1.94
N VAL A 439 31.50 0.07 3.18
CA VAL A 439 32.54 -0.05 4.19
C VAL A 439 32.45 -1.44 4.80
N PHE A 440 33.58 -2.14 4.86
CA PHE A 440 33.66 -3.44 5.50
C PHE A 440 34.38 -3.35 6.84
N LEU A 441 33.84 -4.06 7.83
CA LEU A 441 34.48 -4.37 9.10
C LEU A 441 34.43 -5.89 9.28
N VAL A 442 35.57 -6.56 9.35
CA VAL A 442 35.64 -8.02 9.51
C VAL A 442 36.42 -8.34 10.77
N ASN A 443 35.79 -9.02 11.73
CA ASN A 443 36.45 -9.44 12.96
C ASN A 443 36.79 -10.93 12.94
N SER A 444 38.07 -11.25 13.08
CA SER A 444 38.55 -12.60 13.37
C SER A 444 38.82 -12.75 14.88
N PRO A 445 39.27 -13.91 15.37
CA PRO A 445 39.60 -14.07 16.79
C PRO A 445 40.72 -13.15 17.31
N THR A 446 41.63 -12.72 16.44
CA THR A 446 42.85 -11.97 16.80
C THR A 446 43.01 -10.63 16.09
N HIS A 447 42.21 -10.38 15.04
CA HIS A 447 42.39 -9.19 14.21
C HIS A 447 41.06 -8.58 13.81
N VAL A 448 41.09 -7.26 13.57
CA VAL A 448 40.01 -6.53 12.93
C VAL A 448 40.52 -5.95 11.63
N TYR A 449 39.87 -6.32 10.53
CA TYR A 449 40.15 -5.83 9.18
C TYR A 449 39.10 -4.80 8.82
N PHE A 450 39.52 -3.71 8.17
CA PHE A 450 38.58 -2.68 7.76
C PHE A 450 38.91 -2.12 6.39
N ARG A 451 37.88 -1.89 5.58
CA ARG A 451 38.03 -1.37 4.22
C ARG A 451 37.02 -0.25 3.98
N LYS A 452 37.49 0.88 3.47
CA LYS A 452 36.61 1.95 2.97
C LYS A 452 35.85 1.48 1.73
N ALA A 453 34.72 2.12 1.44
CA ALA A 453 34.08 1.98 0.15
C ALA A 453 35.01 2.50 -0.97
N GLY A 454 35.02 1.81 -2.11
CA GLY A 454 35.89 2.17 -3.24
C GLY A 454 36.08 1.03 -4.23
N ILE A 455 36.62 1.37 -5.40
CA ILE A 455 36.94 0.40 -6.47
C ILE A 455 38.39 -0.08 -6.45
N ASN A 456 39.22 0.49 -5.57
CA ASN A 456 40.63 0.16 -5.52
C ASN A 456 40.84 -1.20 -4.85
N GLU A 457 41.88 -1.90 -5.32
CA GLU A 457 42.38 -3.14 -4.75
C GLU A 457 43.55 -2.86 -3.78
N ASP A 458 43.53 -1.70 -3.11
CA ASP A 458 44.55 -1.30 -2.13
C ASP A 458 44.65 -2.33 -0.99
N PRO A 459 45.84 -2.54 -0.39
CA PRO A 459 46.00 -3.42 0.77
C PRO A 459 45.01 -3.05 1.88
N VAL A 460 44.38 -4.06 2.49
CA VAL A 460 43.35 -3.88 3.50
C VAL A 460 44.00 -3.78 4.88
N PRO A 461 43.87 -2.64 5.58
CA PRO A 461 44.41 -2.48 6.93
C PRO A 461 43.83 -3.49 7.92
N ARG A 462 44.66 -3.92 8.87
CA ARG A 462 44.26 -4.72 10.02
C ARG A 462 44.84 -4.17 11.31
N VAL A 463 44.14 -4.41 12.42
CA VAL A 463 44.62 -4.12 13.78
C VAL A 463 44.62 -5.44 14.55
N ASN A 464 45.75 -5.76 15.19
CA ASN A 464 45.81 -6.87 16.14
C ASN A 464 45.10 -6.45 17.42
N ILE A 465 44.02 -7.16 17.74
CA ILE A 465 43.23 -7.01 18.95
C ILE A 465 42.88 -8.42 19.40
N GLU A 466 43.50 -8.89 20.48
CA GLU A 466 43.15 -10.17 21.06
C GLU A 466 41.69 -10.14 21.51
N ARG A 467 40.86 -11.04 20.95
CA ARG A 467 39.40 -11.11 21.20
C ARG A 467 38.74 -9.75 20.96
N PRO A 468 38.54 -9.34 19.69
CA PRO A 468 38.04 -8.01 19.35
C PRO A 468 36.57 -7.83 19.74
N GLU A 469 36.34 -7.51 21.01
CA GLU A 469 35.07 -7.11 21.56
C GLU A 469 34.89 -5.60 21.40
N TYR A 470 33.80 -5.16 20.77
CA TYR A 470 33.58 -3.74 20.49
C TYR A 470 33.13 -2.95 21.71
N LEU A 471 32.36 -3.59 22.58
CA LEU A 471 31.79 -2.98 23.78
C LEU A 471 32.76 -3.08 24.96
N THR A 472 32.91 -1.97 25.67
CA THR A 472 33.48 -1.96 27.02
C THR A 472 32.59 -2.73 28.00
N GLU A 473 33.09 -3.02 29.19
CA GLU A 473 32.30 -3.67 30.26
C GLU A 473 30.99 -2.92 30.59
N LYS A 474 31.05 -1.58 30.65
CA LYS A 474 29.86 -0.75 30.88
C LYS A 474 28.87 -0.84 29.71
N GLY A 475 29.38 -0.88 28.48
CA GLY A 475 28.58 -1.10 27.27
C GLY A 475 27.89 -2.47 27.28
N ARG A 476 28.61 -3.53 27.62
CA ARG A 476 28.07 -4.90 27.75
C ARG A 476 26.98 -4.99 28.79
N THR A 477 27.24 -4.44 29.99
CA THR A 477 26.26 -4.42 31.08
C THR A 477 24.97 -3.73 30.65
N LEU A 478 25.09 -2.53 30.05
CA LEU A 478 23.92 -1.79 29.59
C LEU A 478 23.18 -2.52 28.45
N TYR A 479 23.90 -3.10 27.50
CA TYR A 479 23.29 -3.90 26.43
C TYR A 479 22.57 -5.14 26.97
N GLY A 480 23.14 -5.82 27.96
CA GLY A 480 22.50 -6.93 28.67
C GLY A 480 21.17 -6.51 29.28
N THR A 481 21.17 -5.44 30.08
CA THR A 481 19.92 -4.92 30.69
C THR A 481 18.86 -4.52 29.65
N PHE A 482 19.29 -4.00 28.50
CA PHE A 482 18.40 -3.66 27.40
C PHE A 482 17.78 -4.90 26.74
N LYS A 483 18.56 -5.99 26.60
CA LYS A 483 18.04 -7.27 26.10
C LYS A 483 17.05 -7.90 27.08
N ASP A 484 17.24 -7.70 28.38
CA ASP A 484 16.33 -8.15 29.43
C ASP A 484 15.01 -7.35 29.51
N GLY A 485 14.80 -6.39 28.60
CA GLY A 485 13.57 -5.62 28.47
C GLY A 485 13.58 -4.30 29.24
N THR A 486 14.67 -3.94 29.92
CA THR A 486 14.79 -2.63 30.57
C THR A 486 14.99 -1.54 29.51
N ARG A 487 14.02 -0.63 29.39
CA ARG A 487 14.06 0.48 28.41
C ARG A 487 14.48 1.82 29.03
N ALA A 488 14.83 1.86 30.32
CA ALA A 488 15.28 3.07 30.98
C ALA A 488 16.67 3.51 30.49
N PHE A 489 16.82 4.80 30.17
CA PHE A 489 18.11 5.35 29.79
C PHE A 489 18.99 5.65 31.01
N PRO A 490 20.33 5.51 30.89
CA PRO A 490 21.27 5.99 31.88
C PRO A 490 21.08 7.50 32.17
N PRO A 491 21.27 7.98 33.41
CA PRO A 491 21.11 9.40 33.75
C PRO A 491 21.99 10.35 32.92
N ASP A 492 23.15 9.88 32.46
CA ASP A 492 24.09 10.64 31.64
C ASP A 492 23.84 10.50 30.12
N HIS A 493 22.79 9.78 29.69
CA HIS A 493 22.53 9.45 28.27
C HIS A 493 22.51 10.68 27.38
N ALA A 494 21.77 11.74 27.74
CA ALA A 494 21.72 12.97 26.96
C ALA A 494 23.09 13.64 26.80
N ALA A 495 23.95 13.57 27.84
CA ALA A 495 25.32 14.10 27.77
C ALA A 495 26.24 13.21 26.91
N GLN A 496 26.02 11.90 26.88
CA GLN A 496 26.72 10.96 26.02
C GLN A 496 26.31 11.14 24.55
N VAL A 497 25.02 11.31 24.26
CA VAL A 497 24.52 11.60 22.91
C VAL A 497 25.10 12.92 22.38
N ARG A 498 25.19 13.97 23.20
CA ARG A 498 25.84 15.23 22.78
C ARG A 498 27.30 15.02 22.38
N ARG A 499 28.07 14.27 23.17
CA ARG A 499 29.47 13.94 22.86
C ARG A 499 29.61 13.12 21.57
N GLU A 500 28.74 12.13 21.38
CA GLU A 500 28.67 11.38 20.12
C GLU A 500 28.43 12.32 18.94
N GLN A 501 27.44 13.21 19.04
CA GLN A 501 27.08 14.12 17.94
C GLN A 501 28.17 15.16 17.66
N ASP A 502 28.85 15.68 18.68
CA ASP A 502 30.01 16.57 18.49
C ASP A 502 31.15 15.86 17.75
N TRP A 503 31.39 14.59 18.07
CA TRP A 503 32.41 13.77 17.41
C TRP A 503 32.02 13.45 15.96
N VAL A 504 30.81 12.92 15.73
CA VAL A 504 30.30 12.61 14.38
C VAL A 504 30.30 13.85 13.49
N THR A 505 29.89 15.01 14.02
CA THR A 505 29.91 16.27 13.27
C THR A 505 31.31 16.62 12.78
N LYS A 506 32.33 16.54 13.64
CA LYS A 506 33.73 16.78 13.24
C LYS A 506 34.22 15.79 12.20
N VAL A 507 33.87 14.51 12.36
CA VAL A 507 34.21 13.47 11.38
C VAL A 507 33.58 13.80 10.02
N MET A 508 32.29 14.15 10.01
CA MET A 508 31.55 14.50 8.79
C MET A 508 32.06 15.77 8.12
N GLU A 509 32.39 16.82 8.89
CA GLU A 509 33.02 18.04 8.37
C GLU A 509 34.33 17.74 7.65
N LYS A 510 35.20 16.94 8.28
CA LYS A 510 36.43 16.47 7.65
C LYS A 510 36.16 15.69 6.36
N ARG A 511 35.14 14.82 6.33
CA ARG A 511 34.74 14.07 5.12
C ARG A 511 34.20 14.96 4.02
N PHE A 512 33.43 15.99 4.36
CA PHE A 512 32.99 16.96 3.37
C PHE A 512 34.17 17.72 2.78
N ASP A 513 35.13 18.14 3.62
CA ASP A 513 36.34 18.82 3.17
C ASP A 513 37.22 17.92 2.29
N GLU A 514 37.42 16.65 2.64
CA GLU A 514 38.15 15.66 1.83
C GLU A 514 37.48 15.43 0.47
N ARG A 515 36.13 15.50 0.40
CA ARG A 515 35.35 15.33 -0.83
C ARG A 515 35.21 16.61 -1.64
N ARG A 516 35.65 17.77 -1.13
CA ARG A 516 35.57 19.03 -1.88
C ARG A 516 36.37 18.89 -3.17
N PRO A 517 35.73 19.10 -4.34
CA PRO A 517 36.44 18.97 -5.59
C PRO A 517 37.52 20.04 -5.70
N ASP A 518 38.69 19.68 -6.21
CA ASP A 518 39.73 20.65 -6.54
C ASP A 518 39.27 21.49 -7.74
N TYR A 519 38.56 22.59 -7.43
CA TYR A 519 38.05 23.52 -8.43
C TYR A 519 39.17 24.15 -9.26
N LYS A 520 40.39 24.30 -8.71
CA LYS A 520 41.53 24.85 -9.46
C LYS A 520 42.05 23.85 -10.46
N ALA A 521 42.26 22.59 -10.07
CA ALA A 521 42.63 21.53 -11.00
C ALA A 521 41.55 21.31 -12.07
N ARG A 522 40.27 21.30 -11.69
CA ARG A 522 39.15 21.20 -12.65
C ARG A 522 39.11 22.37 -13.62
N GLN A 523 39.33 23.60 -13.15
CA GLN A 523 39.43 24.77 -14.03
C GLN A 523 40.67 24.72 -14.94
N ALA A 524 41.80 24.24 -14.45
CA ALA A 524 43.02 24.08 -15.24
C ALA A 524 42.84 23.03 -16.34
N ILE A 525 42.26 21.86 -16.02
CA ILE A 525 41.88 20.82 -16.98
C ILE A 525 40.88 21.39 -17.99
N ARG A 526 39.87 22.13 -17.52
CA ARG A 526 38.87 22.74 -18.40
C ARG A 526 39.49 23.74 -19.38
N ARG A 527 40.42 24.58 -18.90
CA ARG A 527 41.18 25.50 -19.74
C ARG A 527 42.09 24.78 -20.74
N GLY A 528 42.71 23.66 -20.33
CA GLY A 528 43.56 22.86 -21.19
C GLY A 528 42.79 22.12 -22.30
N LEU A 529 41.59 21.62 -21.99
CA LEU A 529 40.77 20.84 -22.93
C LEU A 529 39.86 21.70 -23.81
N TRP A 530 39.32 22.82 -23.29
CA TRP A 530 38.33 23.65 -23.99
C TRP A 530 38.75 25.12 -24.15
N GLY A 531 39.98 25.49 -23.78
CA GLY A 531 40.49 26.85 -23.88
C GLY A 531 39.98 27.80 -22.79
N PRO A 532 40.43 29.07 -22.80
CA PRO A 532 39.92 30.09 -21.88
C PRO A 532 38.43 30.36 -22.14
N GLU A 533 37.64 30.39 -21.08
CA GLU A 533 36.20 30.64 -21.15
C GLU A 533 35.94 32.02 -21.78
N PRO A 534 35.06 32.15 -22.79
CA PRO A 534 34.80 33.43 -23.43
C PRO A 534 34.27 34.43 -22.40
N ALA A 535 34.82 35.65 -22.42
CA ALA A 535 34.53 36.71 -21.44
C ALA A 535 33.04 37.08 -21.32
N SER A 536 32.23 36.72 -22.32
CA SER A 536 30.77 36.89 -22.34
C SER A 536 29.99 35.94 -21.42
N SER A 537 30.64 34.91 -20.87
CA SER A 537 30.03 33.91 -19.97
C SER A 537 30.25 34.17 -18.48
N ARG A 538 30.67 35.39 -18.09
CA ARG A 538 30.73 35.84 -16.69
C ARG A 538 29.33 36.03 -16.06
N SER A 539 28.41 35.09 -16.25
CA SER A 539 27.36 34.85 -15.28
C SER A 539 28.04 34.27 -14.04
N ARG A 540 28.02 35.04 -12.94
CA ARG A 540 28.60 34.62 -11.66
C ARG A 540 28.15 33.19 -11.33
N PRO A 541 29.05 32.28 -10.93
CA PRO A 541 28.63 30.96 -10.46
C PRO A 541 27.72 31.16 -9.24
N ILE A 542 26.49 30.67 -9.32
CA ILE A 542 25.44 30.76 -8.28
C ILE A 542 25.95 30.25 -6.92
N TYR A 543 26.98 29.40 -6.91
CA TYR A 543 27.58 28.83 -5.70
C TYR A 543 28.43 29.80 -4.86
N ARG A 544 28.87 30.96 -5.39
CA ARG A 544 29.70 31.89 -4.62
C ARG A 544 28.92 32.81 -3.66
N GLN A 545 27.59 32.75 -3.67
CA GLN A 545 26.77 33.56 -2.76
C GLN A 545 26.62 32.95 -1.36
N VAL A 546 26.99 31.68 -1.15
CA VAL A 546 26.77 30.99 0.12
C VAL A 546 27.93 31.19 1.11
N ASP A 547 29.17 31.39 0.61
CA ASP A 547 30.36 31.60 1.46
C ASP A 547 30.46 33.03 2.01
N ASP A 548 29.94 34.03 1.28
CA ASP A 548 29.97 35.43 1.74
C ASP A 548 28.90 35.74 2.82
N LEU A 549 27.90 34.85 2.99
CA LEU A 549 26.86 34.96 4.03
C LEU A 549 27.33 34.47 5.41
N HIS A 550 28.44 33.74 5.49
CA HIS A 550 28.99 33.24 6.77
C HIS A 550 29.90 34.25 7.49
N LYS A 551 30.13 35.45 6.94
CA LYS A 551 31.04 36.44 7.53
C LYS A 551 30.41 37.77 7.97
N SER A 552 29.11 38.01 7.76
CA SER A 552 28.43 39.19 8.33
C SER A 552 27.33 38.80 9.30
N SER A 553 27.68 38.76 10.58
CA SER A 553 26.74 38.84 11.69
C SER A 553 26.10 40.22 11.73
N THR A 554 24.85 40.32 11.28
CA THR A 554 23.86 41.25 11.84
C THR A 554 22.49 40.60 11.81
N ARG A 555 21.83 40.64 12.97
CA ARG A 555 20.46 40.18 13.22
C ARG A 555 19.48 40.83 12.23
N ASP A 556 18.43 40.06 11.90
CA ASP A 556 17.21 40.47 11.19
C ASP A 556 17.27 40.53 9.66
N ALA A 557 17.32 39.36 9.00
CA ALA A 557 16.63 39.09 7.73
C ALA A 557 16.83 37.63 7.28
N VAL A 558 15.88 36.73 7.57
CA VAL A 558 15.80 35.42 6.89
C VAL A 558 14.39 35.23 6.35
N ALA A 559 14.20 35.67 5.10
CA ALA A 559 13.07 35.29 4.27
C ALA A 559 13.53 35.13 2.81
N ALA A 560 13.60 33.87 2.38
CA ALA A 560 13.40 33.34 1.02
C ALA A 560 14.24 33.86 -0.18
N ALA A 561 15.19 33.03 -0.65
CA ALA A 561 15.50 32.65 -2.06
C ALA A 561 16.87 31.91 -2.11
N PRO A 562 17.16 30.91 -3.00
CA PRO A 562 16.64 30.68 -4.36
C PRO A 562 16.29 29.20 -4.70
N ILE A 563 15.93 28.36 -3.71
CA ILE A 563 15.59 26.94 -3.95
C ILE A 563 14.14 26.77 -4.44
N ILE A 564 13.21 27.61 -3.97
CA ILE A 564 11.76 27.54 -4.27
C ILE A 564 11.44 27.78 -5.77
N LYS A 565 12.29 28.52 -6.50
CA LYS A 565 12.06 28.77 -7.94
C LYS A 565 12.41 27.57 -8.82
N ARG A 566 13.36 26.72 -8.41
CA ARG A 566 13.73 25.52 -9.17
C ARG A 566 12.75 24.37 -8.90
N GLU A 567 12.34 24.19 -7.65
CA GLU A 567 11.30 23.24 -7.27
C GLU A 567 9.94 23.53 -7.94
N ARG A 568 9.54 24.79 -8.09
CA ARG A 568 8.28 25.12 -8.79
C ARG A 568 8.32 24.82 -10.28
N VAL A 569 9.46 25.04 -10.94
CA VAL A 569 9.61 24.74 -12.37
C VAL A 569 9.68 23.22 -12.60
N GLU A 570 10.38 22.48 -11.74
CA GLU A 570 10.45 21.02 -11.80
C GLU A 570 9.12 20.34 -11.41
N GLN A 571 8.36 20.89 -10.45
CA GLN A 571 6.99 20.45 -10.16
C GLN A 571 6.01 20.75 -11.30
N GLU A 572 6.14 21.89 -11.99
CA GLU A 572 5.31 22.18 -13.16
C GLU A 572 5.63 21.26 -14.34
N GLU A 573 6.90 20.93 -14.57
CA GLU A 573 7.30 19.98 -15.61
C GLU A 573 6.86 18.54 -15.27
N ALA A 574 6.99 18.12 -14.01
CA ALA A 574 6.49 16.83 -13.54
C ALA A 574 4.96 16.75 -13.63
N SER A 575 4.25 17.84 -13.30
CA SER A 575 2.78 17.92 -13.43
C SER A 575 2.32 17.89 -14.89
N LYS A 576 3.06 18.54 -15.80
CA LYS A 576 2.79 18.48 -17.25
C LYS A 576 3.02 17.07 -17.80
N LYS A 577 4.13 16.41 -17.42
CA LYS A 577 4.40 15.01 -17.81
C LYS A 577 3.36 14.05 -17.25
N ALA A 578 2.96 14.20 -15.99
CA ALA A 578 1.91 13.39 -15.37
C ALA A 578 0.53 13.60 -16.03
N LYS A 579 0.20 14.83 -16.47
CA LYS A 579 -1.03 15.10 -17.23
C LYS A 579 -1.01 14.47 -18.62
N ILE A 580 0.13 14.50 -19.31
CA ILE A 580 0.29 13.84 -20.61
C ILE A 580 0.16 12.32 -20.44
N TRP A 581 0.81 11.75 -19.43
CA TRP A 581 0.73 10.32 -19.14
C TRP A 581 -0.68 9.88 -18.70
N ALA A 582 -1.40 10.71 -17.95
CA ALA A 582 -2.80 10.46 -17.58
C ALA A 582 -3.77 10.59 -18.78
N LEU A 583 -3.44 11.42 -19.77
CA LEU A 583 -4.17 11.51 -21.03
C LEU A 583 -3.89 10.30 -21.93
N GLU A 584 -2.65 9.81 -21.96
CA GLU A 584 -2.27 8.58 -22.65
C GLU A 584 -2.91 7.33 -22.00
N LEU A 585 -2.93 7.26 -20.67
CA LEU A 585 -3.62 6.20 -19.90
C LEU A 585 -5.14 6.23 -20.08
N LYS A 586 -5.75 7.40 -20.28
CA LYS A 586 -7.18 7.54 -20.61
C LYS A 586 -7.48 7.20 -22.08
N ALA A 587 -6.50 7.30 -22.96
CA ALA A 587 -6.62 6.94 -24.37
C ALA A 587 -6.37 5.43 -24.61
N SER A 588 -5.58 4.78 -23.74
CA SER A 588 -5.44 3.32 -23.72
C SER A 588 -6.59 2.68 -22.93
N ASN A 589 -7.59 2.10 -23.61
CA ASN A 589 -8.68 1.34 -23.00
C ASN A 589 -8.26 -0.02 -22.39
N SER A 590 -7.09 -0.09 -21.76
CA SER A 590 -6.63 -1.27 -21.02
C SER A 590 -6.56 -0.94 -19.52
N ALA A 591 -7.67 -1.19 -18.83
CA ALA A 591 -7.63 -1.34 -17.38
C ALA A 591 -6.94 -2.66 -17.06
N ILE A 592 -5.84 -2.62 -16.32
CA ILE A 592 -5.24 -3.82 -15.71
C ILE A 592 -6.10 -4.14 -14.49
N ASP A 593 -6.92 -5.18 -14.61
CA ASP A 593 -7.68 -5.78 -13.52
C ASP A 593 -6.76 -6.77 -12.79
N LEU A 594 -6.51 -6.54 -11.50
CA LEU A 594 -5.64 -7.37 -10.65
C LEU A 594 -6.42 -8.45 -9.88
N ASP A 595 -7.75 -8.59 -10.09
CA ASP A 595 -8.61 -9.47 -9.28
C ASP A 595 -9.55 -10.41 -10.07
N SER A 596 -9.19 -10.83 -11.30
CA SER A 596 -10.00 -11.83 -12.03
C SER A 596 -9.46 -13.26 -11.92
N PRO A 597 -10.28 -14.26 -11.49
CA PRO A 597 -9.92 -15.67 -11.55
C PRO A 597 -10.06 -16.22 -12.97
N ASP A 598 -9.17 -17.15 -13.31
CA ASP A 598 -8.98 -17.78 -14.62
C ASP A 598 -10.23 -17.96 -15.50
N ARG A 599 -10.18 -17.44 -16.73
CA ARG A 599 -10.96 -17.95 -17.86
C ARG A 599 -10.17 -17.98 -19.18
N THR A 600 -10.04 -19.22 -19.65
CA THR A 600 -9.68 -19.75 -20.97
C THR A 600 -9.98 -18.92 -22.23
N LYS A 601 -8.98 -18.92 -23.13
CA LYS A 601 -8.95 -18.88 -24.61
C LYS A 601 -10.09 -18.16 -25.37
N ALA A 602 -9.72 -17.07 -26.06
CA ALA A 602 -10.22 -16.76 -27.41
C ALA A 602 -9.21 -15.88 -28.17
N ALA A 603 -8.90 -16.28 -29.40
CA ALA A 603 -7.94 -15.70 -30.34
C ALA A 603 -8.49 -14.46 -31.06
N LEU A 604 -7.62 -13.52 -31.44
CA LEU A 604 -7.83 -12.51 -32.51
C LEU A 604 -6.45 -12.07 -33.10
N PRO A 605 -6.40 -11.45 -34.30
CA PRO A 605 -5.61 -11.96 -35.41
C PRO A 605 -4.36 -11.14 -35.77
N SER A 606 -3.50 -11.83 -36.53
CA SER A 606 -2.31 -11.39 -37.27
C SER A 606 -2.49 -10.10 -38.08
N THR A 607 -1.51 -9.19 -37.96
CA THR A 607 -0.94 -8.48 -39.12
C THR A 607 0.58 -8.43 -38.99
N ALA A 608 1.23 -8.92 -40.06
CA ALA A 608 2.68 -9.04 -40.28
C ALA A 608 3.35 -7.65 -40.38
N VAL A 609 4.68 -7.49 -40.23
CA VAL A 609 5.80 -7.82 -41.16
C VAL A 609 7.08 -7.24 -40.49
N PRO A 610 8.35 -7.65 -40.75
CA PRO A 610 8.96 -8.96 -40.90
C PRO A 610 10.17 -9.18 -39.95
N ASN A 611 10.50 -10.45 -39.75
CA ASN A 611 11.78 -10.93 -39.22
C ASN A 611 12.90 -10.73 -40.27
N PRO A 612 14.17 -10.66 -39.82
CA PRO A 612 15.07 -11.75 -40.14
C PRO A 612 15.68 -12.28 -38.83
N GLU A 613 15.36 -13.50 -38.41
CA GLU A 613 16.00 -14.76 -38.87
C GLU A 613 17.52 -14.67 -38.77
N ASN A 614 18.25 -15.55 -38.10
CA ASN A 614 18.04 -16.92 -37.63
C ASN A 614 19.31 -17.20 -36.77
N MET A 615 19.39 -18.05 -35.74
CA MET A 615 19.02 -19.47 -35.62
C MET A 615 19.66 -19.92 -34.27
N ILE A 616 19.02 -20.60 -33.31
CA ILE A 616 18.69 -22.05 -33.16
C ILE A 616 18.25 -22.14 -31.67
N SER A 617 16.97 -22.39 -31.32
CA SER A 617 16.27 -23.70 -31.14
C SER A 617 16.97 -24.58 -30.07
N ASP A 618 16.32 -25.23 -29.11
CA ASP A 618 15.02 -25.91 -29.13
C ASP A 618 14.37 -26.00 -27.73
N ASP A 619 13.07 -26.27 -27.81
CA ASP A 619 12.03 -26.39 -26.80
C ASP A 619 12.26 -27.48 -25.73
N MET A 620 11.68 -27.23 -24.55
CA MET A 620 11.38 -28.23 -23.53
C MET A 620 9.89 -28.57 -23.59
N ASP A 621 9.62 -29.83 -23.90
CA ASP A 621 8.30 -30.45 -23.94
C ASP A 621 7.61 -30.50 -22.55
N VAL A 622 6.29 -30.36 -22.62
CA VAL A 622 5.30 -30.61 -21.57
C VAL A 622 4.73 -32.02 -21.78
N VAL A 623 4.76 -32.87 -20.75
CA VAL A 623 3.98 -34.13 -20.63
C VAL A 623 3.65 -34.29 -19.13
N THR A 624 2.50 -33.76 -18.69
CA THR A 624 1.21 -34.42 -18.36
C THR A 624 1.20 -35.29 -17.10
N GLU A 625 0.23 -34.94 -16.24
CA GLU A 625 -0.28 -35.70 -15.10
C GLU A 625 -0.98 -36.97 -15.59
N ASP A 626 -0.59 -38.11 -15.04
CA ASP A 626 -1.42 -39.29 -14.84
C ASP A 626 -0.70 -40.17 -13.81
N GLU A 627 -1.15 -40.13 -12.56
CA GLU A 627 -1.49 -41.30 -11.77
C GLU A 627 -1.94 -40.88 -10.37
N ALA A 628 -3.23 -41.09 -10.14
CA ALA A 628 -3.90 -41.02 -8.86
C ALA A 628 -3.68 -42.30 -8.05
N ASP A 629 -3.90 -42.16 -6.76
CA ASP A 629 -4.15 -43.20 -5.76
C ASP A 629 -2.95 -44.07 -5.32
N VAL A 630 -2.66 -44.01 -4.02
CA VAL A 630 -2.70 -45.13 -3.04
C VAL A 630 -1.81 -44.74 -1.84
N LEU A 631 -2.31 -45.07 -0.64
CA LEU A 631 -1.72 -44.94 0.72
C LEU A 631 -2.03 -43.59 1.42
N GLY A 632 -2.93 -43.49 2.40
CA GLY A 632 -3.34 -44.49 3.38
C GLY A 632 -2.86 -44.04 4.75
N ASN A 633 -3.80 -43.52 5.55
CA ASN A 633 -3.61 -43.20 6.97
C ASN A 633 -3.04 -44.40 7.74
N GLY A 634 -2.09 -44.13 8.63
CA GLY A 634 -1.57 -45.10 9.59
C GLY A 634 -0.92 -44.39 10.77
N PHE A 635 -1.75 -43.94 11.72
CA PHE A 635 -1.33 -43.79 13.11
C PHE A 635 -0.98 -45.18 13.63
N ASP A 636 0.19 -45.35 14.23
CA ASP A 636 0.40 -46.41 15.21
C ASP A 636 1.24 -45.90 16.38
N LEU A 637 0.63 -45.99 17.56
CA LEU A 637 1.22 -45.81 18.88
C LEU A 637 1.41 -47.23 19.42
N GLY A 638 2.62 -47.58 19.84
CA GLY A 638 2.86 -48.88 20.46
C GLY A 638 4.23 -49.00 21.09
N GLU A 639 4.25 -48.92 22.41
CA GLU A 639 5.31 -49.30 23.34
C GLU A 639 5.79 -50.75 23.13
N HIS A 640 7.09 -51.03 23.31
CA HIS A 640 7.62 -51.91 24.38
C HIS A 640 9.12 -52.23 24.20
N ASP A 641 9.80 -52.16 25.35
CA ASP A 641 10.90 -53.01 25.86
C ASP A 641 12.16 -53.30 25.00
N ASN A 642 13.24 -52.56 25.29
CA ASN A 642 14.41 -53.03 26.05
C ASN A 642 15.47 -51.93 26.23
#